data_AF-A0A0Q4BEG1-F1
#
_entry.id   AF-A0A0Q4BEG1-F1
#
_cell.length_a   1.000
_cell.length_b   1.000
_cell.length_c   1.000
_cell.angle_alpha   90.00
_cell.angle_beta   90.00
_cell.angle_gamma   90.00
#
_symmetry.space_group_name_H-M   'P 1'
#
loop_
_entity.id
_entity.type
_entity.pdbx_description
1 polymer ?
#
loop_
_entity_poly.entity_id
_entity_poly.type
_entity_poly.pdbx_seq_one_letter_code
_entity_poly.pdbx_strand_id
1 'polypeptide(L)'
;MISFAALFEYTEDADAVATNDIIFDLNGGSIGGQSSFVKTVGELNATGLPDASGSVIPSGKDEFVVWSEHPTDYSKLYNAGDPAPPNVATLYAVWGKYTATSGSINITGTGCHILNGATGITVSGSGSASLLVLNNSTLNNLQLLSSANVTILLQNENQIGSISVGASTIRLSSASTGDIYINSSNIWGSSSFIVDGGNLDIDKISLGGPVILNGGIVNVRGALQGSSVTIKEGAVLYGNSIYTSGALEINGSVTVTGMTNAGSITINGTFSSDSNLYTGGKLTINGNVTIAGKTEAGSVSINGTFNSNSFVYTTGKITIDGDVTVAELIQSGSNSIIVEGGTVVAGSVYPSPTVTGSAVVVINGKDIVESGWKYIEIIPGFDTDGTSGINVTFQFILNSEIYDRTLSLPEFTSRINLDPNSDLSSNQIEIRYFRGGTEYVSMGTAVSVSTPAPGYYVVNMTEGVPVNAQYTISFDSDGGSSVSSITQDYGTAVTAPAAPTKTGYTFAGWYPAVPATMPAGNVTIVAQWTVNQYTITFDSAGGSAVTAITQDYGTAITPPADPTWVGHYFVGWDTELPMTMPAENMTITAVWKTKVDIPVAVSGLVYNGLQQTGVVAATGYTLTGNTGTVAGSYSATATLYAGYIWSDETEIDKTIPW
;
A
#
# COMPACT_ATOMS: atom_id res chain seq x y z
N MET A 1 44.72 -7.97 -28.01
CA MET A 1 46.18 -7.95 -28.22
C MET A 1 46.55 -9.17 -29.05
N ILE A 2 47.16 -8.91 -30.21
CA ILE A 2 47.87 -9.79 -31.16
C ILE A 2 47.05 -10.86 -31.90
N SER A 3 46.90 -10.61 -33.21
CA SER A 3 46.31 -11.43 -34.26
C SER A 3 47.29 -12.49 -34.78
N PHE A 4 46.75 -13.52 -35.46
CA PHE A 4 47.34 -14.05 -36.69
C PHE A 4 46.24 -14.55 -37.63
N ALA A 5 46.22 -14.00 -38.84
CA ALA A 5 45.42 -14.43 -39.97
C ALA A 5 46.27 -15.39 -40.83
N ALA A 6 45.66 -16.44 -41.36
CA ALA A 6 46.24 -17.22 -42.45
C ALA A 6 45.16 -17.47 -43.51
N LEU A 7 45.34 -16.79 -44.63
CA LEU A 7 44.68 -16.96 -45.91
C LEU A 7 45.38 -18.12 -46.63
N PHE A 8 44.66 -19.10 -47.19
CA PHE A 8 45.19 -19.89 -48.31
C PHE A 8 44.08 -20.21 -49.33
N GLU A 9 44.45 -19.94 -50.58
CA GLU A 9 43.65 -19.94 -51.79
C GLU A 9 43.27 -21.36 -52.24
N TYR A 10 42.14 -21.44 -52.93
CA TYR A 10 41.64 -22.61 -53.63
C TYR A 10 42.27 -22.65 -55.03
N THR A 11 42.98 -23.72 -55.37
CA THR A 11 43.34 -24.05 -56.76
C THR A 11 42.80 -25.42 -57.10
N GLU A 12 41.87 -25.47 -58.05
CA GLU A 12 41.51 -26.67 -58.80
C GLU A 12 42.72 -27.11 -59.62
N ASP A 13 43.13 -28.38 -59.52
CA ASP A 13 43.67 -29.06 -60.69
C ASP A 13 43.45 -30.57 -60.65
N ALA A 14 43.24 -31.11 -61.84
CA ALA A 14 42.85 -32.47 -62.15
C ALA A 14 44.04 -33.44 -62.22
N ASP A 15 43.73 -34.75 -62.19
CA ASP A 15 44.56 -35.89 -62.60
C ASP A 15 45.88 -36.18 -61.85
N ALA A 16 45.87 -37.19 -60.97
CA ALA A 16 46.99 -38.12 -60.80
C ALA A 16 46.59 -39.42 -60.07
N VAL A 17 46.67 -40.54 -60.79
CA VAL A 17 46.68 -41.91 -60.27
C VAL A 17 48.08 -42.21 -59.72
N ALA A 18 48.21 -42.54 -58.44
CA ALA A 18 49.32 -43.34 -57.92
C ALA A 18 48.98 -43.99 -56.56
N THR A 19 48.92 -45.32 -56.57
CA THR A 19 48.98 -46.21 -55.42
C THR A 19 50.21 -45.94 -54.56
N ASN A 20 50.03 -45.70 -53.26
CA ASN A 20 51.05 -45.94 -52.22
C ASN A 20 50.38 -46.09 -50.85
N ASP A 21 50.57 -47.26 -50.23
CA ASP A 21 50.23 -47.56 -48.85
C ASP A 21 50.98 -46.63 -47.89
N ILE A 22 50.27 -46.00 -46.95
CA ILE A 22 50.89 -45.26 -45.84
C ILE A 22 50.37 -45.81 -44.51
N ILE A 23 51.27 -46.48 -43.78
CA ILE A 23 51.13 -46.89 -42.38
C ILE A 23 51.49 -45.68 -41.51
N PHE A 24 50.61 -45.28 -40.57
CA PHE A 24 50.94 -44.31 -39.52
C PHE A 24 50.84 -44.97 -38.13
N ASP A 25 51.98 -44.97 -37.42
CA ASP A 25 52.14 -45.25 -35.99
C ASP A 25 51.94 -43.93 -35.20
N LEU A 26 51.21 -43.97 -34.09
CA LEU A 26 50.92 -42.81 -33.24
C LEU A 26 51.37 -43.08 -31.80
N ASN A 27 52.65 -42.80 -31.52
CA ASN A 27 53.13 -42.57 -30.16
C ASN A 27 53.05 -41.06 -29.82
N GLY A 28 52.17 -40.72 -28.88
CA GLY A 28 52.26 -39.57 -27.97
C GLY A 28 52.55 -38.17 -28.55
N GLY A 29 51.49 -37.42 -28.86
CA GLY A 29 51.56 -35.97 -29.05
C GLY A 29 50.18 -35.33 -29.17
N SER A 30 49.79 -34.50 -28.20
CA SER A 30 48.52 -33.75 -28.21
C SER A 30 48.68 -32.47 -29.03
N ILE A 31 47.79 -32.28 -30.02
CA ILE A 31 47.64 -31.03 -30.75
C ILE A 31 46.19 -30.57 -30.54
N GLY A 32 46.02 -29.47 -29.79
CA GLY A 32 44.74 -28.83 -29.57
C GLY A 32 44.34 -28.01 -30.80
N GLY A 33 43.26 -28.43 -31.46
CA GLY A 33 42.61 -27.70 -32.55
C GLY A 33 41.43 -28.52 -33.07
N GLN A 34 40.23 -27.96 -33.04
CA GLN A 34 39.02 -28.62 -33.56
C GLN A 34 38.99 -28.51 -35.09
N SER A 35 39.06 -29.65 -35.77
CA SER A 35 38.78 -29.78 -37.20
C SER A 35 38.30 -31.19 -37.52
N SER A 36 37.10 -31.30 -38.10
CA SER A 36 36.52 -32.57 -38.57
C SER A 36 37.10 -32.93 -39.93
N PHE A 37 37.67 -34.13 -40.09
CA PHE A 37 38.13 -34.66 -41.39
C PHE A 37 37.26 -35.86 -41.81
N VAL A 38 36.75 -35.85 -43.05
CA VAL A 38 36.23 -37.05 -43.71
C VAL A 38 37.43 -37.71 -44.41
N LYS A 39 37.82 -38.92 -43.96
CA LYS A 39 38.78 -39.73 -44.71
C LYS A 39 38.00 -40.67 -45.62
N THR A 40 38.02 -40.42 -46.92
CA THR A 40 37.59 -41.39 -47.94
C THR A 40 38.52 -42.59 -47.84
N VAL A 41 38.04 -43.73 -47.31
CA VAL A 41 38.78 -44.99 -47.40
C VAL A 41 38.54 -45.53 -48.80
N GLY A 42 39.62 -45.74 -49.55
CA GLY A 42 39.58 -46.30 -50.90
C GLY A 42 38.87 -47.65 -50.94
N GLU A 43 38.34 -47.97 -52.12
CA GLU A 43 37.63 -49.19 -52.50
C GLU A 43 38.08 -50.43 -51.70
N LEU A 44 37.24 -50.92 -50.81
CA LEU A 44 37.42 -52.25 -50.24
C LEU A 44 36.76 -53.25 -51.19
N ASN A 45 37.57 -53.96 -51.98
CA ASN A 45 37.11 -55.14 -52.73
C ASN A 45 36.71 -56.24 -51.73
N ALA A 46 35.43 -56.29 -51.37
CA ALA A 46 34.88 -57.37 -50.55
C ALA A 46 34.43 -58.54 -51.45
N THR A 47 35.37 -59.37 -51.90
CA THR A 47 35.02 -60.71 -52.38
C THR A 47 34.70 -61.61 -51.18
N GLY A 48 33.41 -61.79 -50.91
CA GLY A 48 32.90 -62.97 -50.20
C GLY A 48 32.40 -62.74 -48.78
N LEU A 49 31.16 -62.24 -48.64
CA LEU A 49 30.28 -62.58 -47.52
C LEU A 49 28.86 -62.82 -48.06
N PRO A 50 28.19 -63.93 -47.70
CA PRO A 50 26.84 -64.23 -48.16
C PRO A 50 25.78 -63.42 -47.37
N ASP A 51 24.71 -63.00 -48.04
CA ASP A 51 23.51 -62.49 -47.39
C ASP A 51 22.65 -63.66 -46.86
N ALA A 52 21.76 -63.38 -45.90
CA ALA A 52 20.83 -64.36 -45.36
C ALA A 52 19.54 -64.52 -46.18
N SER A 53 19.53 -64.15 -47.48
CA SER A 53 18.29 -64.17 -48.28
C SER A 53 18.42 -64.57 -49.76
N GLY A 54 19.62 -64.80 -50.29
CA GLY A 54 19.80 -65.51 -51.57
C GLY A 54 19.15 -64.84 -52.78
N SER A 55 19.15 -63.51 -52.87
CA SER A 55 18.64 -62.81 -54.07
C SER A 55 19.67 -61.85 -54.67
N VAL A 56 19.80 -61.92 -55.99
CA VAL A 56 20.84 -61.27 -56.82
C VAL A 56 20.71 -59.73 -56.79
N ILE A 57 21.84 -59.05 -56.55
CA ILE A 57 21.97 -57.59 -56.52
C ILE A 57 21.90 -57.02 -57.96
N PRO A 58 21.04 -56.02 -58.28
CA PRO A 58 21.12 -55.27 -59.53
C PRO A 58 22.37 -54.36 -59.54
N SER A 59 23.09 -54.34 -60.65
CA SER A 59 24.33 -53.57 -60.84
C SER A 59 24.15 -52.07 -60.60
N GLY A 60 24.97 -51.49 -59.71
CA GLY A 60 25.05 -50.05 -59.46
C GLY A 60 25.23 -49.61 -57.99
N LYS A 61 25.62 -50.52 -57.08
CA LYS A 61 25.85 -50.19 -55.66
C LYS A 61 27.33 -50.31 -55.33
N ASP A 62 27.94 -49.20 -54.92
CA ASP A 62 29.23 -49.21 -54.24
C ASP A 62 28.99 -49.27 -52.73
N GLU A 63 29.59 -50.24 -52.04
CA GLU A 63 29.56 -50.34 -50.57
C GLU A 63 30.68 -49.47 -49.98
N PHE A 64 30.33 -48.57 -49.05
CA PHE A 64 31.29 -47.81 -48.26
C PHE A 64 30.92 -47.88 -46.76
N VAL A 65 31.93 -47.78 -45.90
CA VAL A 65 31.79 -47.78 -44.44
C VAL A 65 31.86 -46.35 -43.92
N VAL A 66 30.89 -45.93 -43.08
CA VAL A 66 30.86 -44.60 -42.45
C VAL A 66 31.06 -44.72 -40.93
N TRP A 67 31.95 -43.90 -40.36
CA TRP A 67 32.17 -43.73 -38.92
C TRP A 67 31.55 -42.40 -38.44
N SER A 68 31.00 -42.35 -37.22
CA SER A 68 30.69 -41.11 -36.51
C SER A 68 31.15 -41.18 -35.05
N GLU A 69 31.90 -40.18 -34.57
CA GLU A 69 32.31 -40.02 -33.16
C GLU A 69 32.09 -38.59 -32.66
N HIS A 70 31.81 -38.44 -31.33
CA HIS A 70 32.33 -37.38 -30.42
C HIS A 70 31.75 -37.51 -28.97
N PRO A 71 32.39 -37.00 -27.87
CA PRO A 71 33.65 -37.42 -27.21
C PRO A 71 33.48 -37.68 -25.67
N THR A 72 34.30 -38.48 -24.97
CA THR A 72 35.54 -38.06 -24.27
C THR A 72 36.21 -39.27 -23.56
N ASP A 73 37.54 -39.34 -23.66
CA ASP A 73 38.52 -39.97 -22.74
C ASP A 73 38.36 -41.46 -22.35
N TYR A 74 38.95 -42.38 -23.14
CA TYR A 74 39.07 -43.81 -22.82
C TYR A 74 40.40 -44.21 -22.17
N SER A 75 41.04 -43.30 -21.42
CA SER A 75 42.29 -43.60 -20.73
C SER A 75 42.13 -43.83 -19.22
N LYS A 76 41.10 -44.57 -18.77
CA LYS A 76 41.03 -45.17 -17.42
C LYS A 76 40.00 -46.31 -17.34
N LEU A 77 40.51 -47.53 -17.39
CA LEU A 77 40.11 -48.75 -16.65
C LEU A 77 38.62 -48.94 -16.29
N TYR A 78 37.97 -49.93 -16.91
CA TYR A 78 36.95 -50.74 -16.24
C TYR A 78 37.31 -52.23 -16.34
N ASN A 79 37.26 -52.91 -15.19
CA ASN A 79 37.47 -54.35 -15.06
C ASN A 79 36.21 -55.11 -15.53
N ALA A 80 36.42 -56.32 -16.06
CA ALA A 80 35.37 -57.22 -16.49
C ALA A 80 34.41 -57.54 -15.33
N GLY A 81 33.21 -56.95 -15.33
CA GLY A 81 32.18 -57.20 -14.32
C GLY A 81 31.06 -56.16 -14.22
N ASP A 82 31.27 -54.91 -14.67
CA ASP A 82 30.25 -53.87 -14.61
C ASP A 82 29.34 -53.86 -15.86
N PRO A 83 28.04 -53.53 -15.73
CA PRO A 83 27.11 -53.43 -16.86
C PRO A 83 27.51 -52.29 -17.82
N ALA A 84 27.60 -52.61 -19.11
CA ALA A 84 28.03 -51.68 -20.15
C ALA A 84 27.08 -50.47 -20.32
N PRO A 85 27.60 -49.25 -20.59
CA PRO A 85 26.78 -48.09 -20.91
C PRO A 85 26.18 -48.19 -22.33
N PRO A 86 25.10 -47.46 -22.66
CA PRO A 86 24.23 -47.74 -23.82
C PRO A 86 24.77 -47.35 -25.21
N ASN A 87 26.04 -46.95 -25.35
CA ASN A 87 26.53 -46.33 -26.60
C ASN A 87 27.58 -47.21 -27.28
N VAL A 88 27.11 -48.20 -28.06
CA VAL A 88 27.94 -48.99 -28.98
C VAL A 88 27.91 -48.30 -30.35
N ALA A 89 29.09 -47.97 -30.90
CA ALA A 89 29.24 -47.51 -32.28
C ALA A 89 28.59 -48.54 -33.23
N THR A 90 27.59 -48.10 -33.99
CA THR A 90 26.82 -48.99 -34.90
C THR A 90 27.39 -48.84 -36.31
N LEU A 91 27.91 -49.94 -36.86
CA LEU A 91 28.38 -50.02 -38.24
C LEU A 91 27.17 -50.05 -39.19
N TYR A 92 27.03 -49.08 -40.10
CA TYR A 92 25.98 -49.10 -41.12
C TYR A 92 26.54 -49.48 -42.48
N ALA A 93 25.97 -50.51 -43.12
CA ALA A 93 26.18 -50.76 -44.54
C ALA A 93 25.48 -49.66 -45.36
N VAL A 94 26.19 -49.03 -46.30
CA VAL A 94 25.61 -48.02 -47.21
C VAL A 94 24.86 -48.73 -48.34
N TRP A 95 23.56 -48.48 -48.47
CA TRP A 95 22.66 -49.18 -49.39
C TRP A 95 22.40 -48.45 -50.72
N GLY A 96 22.77 -47.17 -50.81
CA GLY A 96 22.71 -46.39 -52.05
C GLY A 96 23.13 -44.91 -51.88
N LYS A 97 23.76 -44.35 -52.92
CA LYS A 97 24.07 -42.92 -53.08
C LYS A 97 23.19 -42.34 -54.19
N TYR A 98 22.52 -41.22 -53.92
CA TYR A 98 21.60 -40.60 -54.88
C TYR A 98 22.02 -39.15 -55.19
N THR A 99 22.14 -38.85 -56.48
CA THR A 99 22.31 -37.50 -57.05
C THR A 99 21.18 -37.28 -58.05
N ALA A 100 20.05 -36.73 -57.60
CA ALA A 100 18.90 -36.48 -58.47
C ALA A 100 18.47 -35.01 -58.36
N THR A 101 17.95 -34.45 -59.45
CA THR A 101 17.61 -33.02 -59.58
C THR A 101 16.09 -32.77 -59.68
N SER A 102 15.27 -33.82 -59.68
CA SER A 102 13.80 -33.76 -59.52
C SER A 102 13.22 -35.19 -59.36
N GLY A 103 12.02 -35.32 -58.77
CA GLY A 103 11.28 -36.59 -58.69
C GLY A 103 11.01 -37.09 -57.26
N SER A 104 10.71 -38.38 -57.11
CA SER A 104 10.52 -39.03 -55.81
C SER A 104 11.52 -40.17 -55.62
N ILE A 105 12.18 -40.22 -54.47
CA ILE A 105 13.08 -41.32 -54.06
C ILE A 105 12.35 -42.12 -52.99
N ASN A 106 12.08 -43.40 -53.25
CA ASN A 106 11.54 -44.32 -52.26
C ASN A 106 12.68 -45.13 -51.62
N ILE A 107 12.99 -44.83 -50.36
CA ILE A 107 14.02 -45.50 -49.58
C ILE A 107 13.40 -46.75 -48.94
N THR A 108 13.88 -47.92 -49.36
CA THR A 108 13.49 -49.23 -48.83
C THR A 108 14.72 -50.00 -48.37
N GLY A 109 14.61 -50.70 -47.22
CA GLY A 109 15.72 -51.42 -46.59
C GLY A 109 16.11 -50.90 -45.19
N THR A 110 17.03 -51.59 -44.53
CA THR A 110 17.46 -51.32 -43.12
C THR A 110 18.81 -50.62 -42.98
N GLY A 111 19.39 -50.10 -44.07
CA GLY A 111 20.77 -49.57 -44.12
C GLY A 111 20.92 -48.05 -44.00
N CYS A 112 22.13 -47.57 -44.30
CA CYS A 112 22.45 -46.15 -44.47
C CYS A 112 22.18 -45.70 -45.91
N HIS A 113 21.51 -44.57 -46.08
CA HIS A 113 21.24 -43.95 -47.38
C HIS A 113 21.84 -42.55 -47.44
N ILE A 114 22.56 -42.23 -48.52
CA ILE A 114 23.26 -40.94 -48.66
C ILE A 114 22.68 -40.17 -49.85
N LEU A 115 22.19 -38.95 -49.60
CA LEU A 115 21.84 -37.98 -50.64
C LEU A 115 22.88 -36.87 -50.62
N ASN A 116 23.50 -36.62 -51.77
CA ASN A 116 24.54 -35.60 -51.91
C ASN A 116 24.20 -34.70 -53.10
N GLY A 117 23.94 -33.42 -52.86
CA GLY A 117 23.55 -32.47 -53.92
C GLY A 117 22.16 -32.72 -54.52
N ALA A 118 21.26 -33.40 -53.80
CA ALA A 118 19.92 -33.70 -54.29
C ALA A 118 19.04 -32.45 -54.26
N THR A 119 18.32 -32.12 -55.33
CA THR A 119 17.46 -30.92 -55.40
C THR A 119 16.04 -31.24 -55.87
N GLY A 120 15.03 -30.64 -55.22
CA GLY A 120 13.63 -30.69 -55.64
C GLY A 120 12.96 -32.07 -55.52
N ILE A 121 13.40 -32.90 -54.58
CA ILE A 121 12.95 -34.30 -54.45
C ILE A 121 12.00 -34.50 -53.28
N THR A 122 11.04 -35.41 -53.44
CA THR A 122 10.31 -36.01 -52.32
C THR A 122 10.97 -37.33 -51.93
N VAL A 123 11.41 -37.46 -50.69
CA VAL A 123 11.93 -38.73 -50.17
C VAL A 123 10.82 -39.39 -49.37
N SER A 124 10.41 -40.59 -49.77
CA SER A 124 9.48 -41.42 -49.00
C SER A 124 10.14 -42.73 -48.62
N GLY A 125 9.73 -43.37 -47.53
CA GLY A 125 10.25 -44.68 -47.15
C GLY A 125 9.36 -45.38 -46.12
N SER A 126 9.07 -46.65 -46.38
CA SER A 126 8.34 -47.55 -45.46
C SER A 126 9.26 -48.53 -44.73
N GLY A 127 10.53 -48.58 -45.10
CA GLY A 127 11.55 -49.45 -44.49
C GLY A 127 12.29 -48.79 -43.33
N SER A 128 12.89 -49.61 -42.47
CA SER A 128 13.68 -49.22 -41.30
C SER A 128 15.03 -48.59 -41.65
N ALA A 129 15.07 -47.55 -42.49
CA ALA A 129 16.31 -46.84 -42.77
C ALA A 129 16.91 -46.35 -41.45
N SER A 130 18.02 -46.95 -41.04
CA SER A 130 18.61 -46.70 -39.72
C SER A 130 19.34 -45.34 -39.69
N LEU A 131 19.84 -44.89 -40.86
CA LEU A 131 20.58 -43.65 -41.05
C LEU A 131 20.32 -43.05 -42.45
N LEU A 132 19.92 -41.79 -42.52
CA LEU A 132 19.79 -40.98 -43.74
C LEU A 132 20.79 -39.83 -43.67
N VAL A 133 21.79 -39.81 -44.54
CA VAL A 133 22.75 -38.70 -44.61
C VAL A 133 22.32 -37.75 -45.72
N LEU A 134 22.08 -36.49 -45.39
CA LEU A 134 21.85 -35.42 -46.36
C LEU A 134 23.07 -34.50 -46.37
N ASN A 135 23.67 -34.33 -47.54
CA ASN A 135 24.78 -33.43 -47.76
C ASN A 135 24.43 -32.44 -48.88
N ASN A 136 24.49 -31.14 -48.59
CA ASN A 136 24.23 -30.06 -49.54
C ASN A 136 22.94 -30.26 -50.38
N SER A 137 21.84 -30.69 -49.75
CA SER A 137 20.64 -31.16 -50.44
C SER A 137 19.40 -30.30 -50.13
N THR A 138 18.55 -30.08 -51.14
CA THR A 138 17.27 -29.37 -51.07
C THR A 138 16.12 -30.34 -51.36
N LEU A 139 15.36 -30.72 -50.35
CA LEU A 139 14.19 -31.60 -50.45
C LEU A 139 12.91 -30.78 -50.41
N ASN A 140 11.93 -31.12 -51.26
CA ASN A 140 10.59 -30.54 -51.17
C ASN A 140 9.87 -31.11 -49.94
N ASN A 141 9.88 -32.43 -49.80
CA ASN A 141 9.21 -33.16 -48.71
C ASN A 141 10.04 -34.37 -48.29
N LEU A 142 10.10 -34.64 -46.99
CA LEU A 142 10.63 -35.86 -46.41
C LEU A 142 9.52 -36.59 -45.64
N GLN A 143 9.05 -37.71 -46.17
CA GLN A 143 7.98 -38.52 -45.60
C GLN A 143 8.55 -39.83 -45.06
N LEU A 144 8.62 -39.96 -43.74
CA LEU A 144 9.13 -41.14 -43.06
C LEU A 144 7.96 -41.91 -42.46
N LEU A 145 7.41 -42.83 -43.24
CA LEU A 145 6.25 -43.67 -42.85
C LEU A 145 6.67 -44.95 -42.12
N SER A 146 7.98 -45.11 -41.88
CA SER A 146 8.60 -46.20 -41.12
C SER A 146 7.97 -46.39 -39.73
N SER A 147 7.97 -47.63 -39.23
CA SER A 147 7.73 -47.99 -37.81
C SER A 147 9.02 -48.12 -36.98
N ALA A 148 10.19 -48.02 -37.62
CA ALA A 148 11.50 -48.01 -36.97
C ALA A 148 12.12 -46.61 -36.92
N ASN A 149 12.84 -46.33 -35.82
CA ASN A 149 13.54 -45.07 -35.60
C ASN A 149 14.48 -44.72 -36.75
N VAL A 150 14.47 -43.45 -37.17
CA VAL A 150 15.29 -42.95 -38.27
C VAL A 150 16.22 -41.88 -37.74
N THR A 151 17.52 -42.04 -37.97
CA THR A 151 18.51 -40.97 -37.75
C THR A 151 18.75 -40.25 -39.06
N ILE A 152 18.67 -38.92 -39.07
CA ILE A 152 19.00 -38.09 -40.21
C ILE A 152 20.25 -37.29 -39.83
N LEU A 153 21.36 -37.58 -40.52
CA LEU A 153 22.60 -36.85 -40.37
C LEU A 153 22.66 -35.76 -41.43
N LEU A 154 22.71 -34.51 -40.99
CA LEU A 154 22.77 -33.33 -41.84
C LEU A 154 24.22 -32.84 -41.91
N GLN A 155 24.73 -32.72 -43.14
CA GLN A 155 26.09 -32.25 -43.45
C GLN A 155 26.01 -31.03 -44.35
N ASN A 156 26.71 -29.95 -43.99
CA ASN A 156 26.67 -28.67 -44.70
C ASN A 156 25.24 -28.11 -44.80
N GLU A 157 24.98 -27.19 -45.74
CA GLU A 157 23.69 -26.53 -45.89
C GLU A 157 22.65 -27.48 -46.52
N ASN A 158 21.62 -27.83 -45.77
CA ASN A 158 20.49 -28.60 -46.30
C ASN A 158 19.20 -27.80 -46.11
N GLN A 159 18.30 -27.91 -47.08
CA GLN A 159 16.97 -27.33 -47.02
C GLN A 159 15.93 -28.44 -47.17
N ILE A 160 14.98 -28.51 -46.25
CA ILE A 160 13.86 -29.45 -46.33
C ILE A 160 12.59 -28.62 -46.24
N GLY A 161 11.65 -28.83 -47.16
CA GLY A 161 10.41 -28.06 -47.24
C GLY A 161 9.29 -28.57 -46.33
N SER A 162 9.20 -29.87 -46.04
CA SER A 162 8.38 -30.40 -44.94
C SER A 162 8.92 -31.75 -44.47
N ILE A 163 8.70 -32.07 -43.19
CA ILE A 163 9.01 -33.39 -42.62
C ILE A 163 7.72 -33.97 -42.04
N SER A 164 7.27 -35.08 -42.61
CA SER A 164 6.14 -35.85 -42.09
C SER A 164 6.64 -37.14 -41.45
N VAL A 165 6.27 -37.35 -40.19
CA VAL A 165 6.75 -38.45 -39.37
C VAL A 165 5.62 -39.43 -39.05
N GLY A 166 5.83 -40.70 -39.38
CA GLY A 166 4.96 -41.82 -39.04
C GLY A 166 5.13 -42.26 -37.58
N ALA A 167 5.10 -43.57 -37.31
CA ALA A 167 5.12 -44.15 -35.95
C ALA A 167 6.52 -44.22 -35.29
N SER A 168 7.53 -43.52 -35.83
CA SER A 168 8.95 -43.68 -35.47
C SER A 168 9.56 -42.46 -34.81
N THR A 169 10.54 -42.66 -33.92
CA THR A 169 11.37 -41.55 -33.43
C THR A 169 12.28 -41.04 -34.54
N ILE A 170 12.28 -39.73 -34.76
CA ILE A 170 13.28 -39.09 -35.62
C ILE A 170 14.37 -38.49 -34.76
N ARG A 171 15.61 -38.79 -35.10
CA ARG A 171 16.78 -38.10 -34.58
C ARG A 171 17.40 -37.27 -35.69
N LEU A 172 17.44 -35.96 -35.55
CA LEU A 172 18.26 -35.10 -36.39
C LEU A 172 19.59 -34.91 -35.70
N SER A 173 20.69 -35.13 -36.41
CA SER A 173 22.03 -34.82 -35.94
C SER A 173 22.76 -34.00 -36.99
N SER A 174 23.58 -33.05 -36.55
CA SER A 174 24.45 -32.27 -37.42
C SER A 174 25.90 -32.76 -37.28
N ALA A 175 26.60 -32.94 -38.39
CA ALA A 175 28.01 -33.35 -38.37
C ALA A 175 29.00 -32.17 -38.40
N SER A 176 28.53 -30.96 -38.73
CA SER A 176 29.35 -29.76 -38.87
C SER A 176 28.67 -28.54 -38.27
N THR A 177 29.46 -27.51 -37.94
CA THR A 177 29.02 -26.20 -37.44
C THR A 177 28.25 -25.35 -38.45
N GLY A 178 27.78 -25.94 -39.56
CA GLY A 178 27.02 -25.25 -40.59
C GLY A 178 25.58 -25.03 -40.14
N ASP A 179 25.01 -23.89 -40.53
CA ASP A 179 23.60 -23.57 -40.33
C ASP A 179 22.72 -24.55 -41.12
N ILE A 180 21.97 -25.39 -40.42
CA ILE A 180 20.94 -26.24 -41.02
C ILE A 180 19.69 -25.39 -41.17
N TYR A 181 19.51 -24.86 -42.38
CA TYR A 181 18.31 -24.11 -42.76
C TYR A 181 17.20 -25.06 -43.22
N ILE A 182 16.41 -25.57 -42.29
CA ILE A 182 15.11 -26.16 -42.66
C ILE A 182 14.10 -25.02 -42.92
N ASN A 183 14.34 -24.28 -44.00
CA ASN A 183 13.47 -23.17 -44.38
C ASN A 183 12.08 -23.70 -44.75
N SER A 184 11.06 -23.26 -44.00
CA SER A 184 9.64 -23.53 -44.26
C SER A 184 9.16 -24.97 -44.00
N SER A 185 9.94 -25.83 -43.33
CA SER A 185 9.36 -27.10 -42.87
C SER A 185 8.47 -26.91 -41.67
N ASN A 186 7.25 -27.35 -41.87
CA ASN A 186 6.49 -27.89 -40.79
C ASN A 186 6.92 -29.33 -40.52
N ILE A 187 7.15 -29.64 -39.24
CA ILE A 187 7.38 -31.01 -38.76
C ILE A 187 6.06 -31.49 -38.15
N TRP A 188 5.45 -32.51 -38.74
CA TRP A 188 4.17 -33.06 -38.29
C TRP A 188 4.19 -34.57 -38.16
N GLY A 189 3.43 -35.09 -37.20
CA GLY A 189 3.23 -36.52 -37.01
C GLY A 189 3.00 -36.90 -35.56
N SER A 190 2.95 -38.20 -35.28
CA SER A 190 2.54 -38.72 -33.95
C SER A 190 3.70 -39.06 -33.01
N SER A 191 4.94 -38.96 -33.47
CA SER A 191 6.08 -39.62 -32.82
C SER A 191 7.10 -38.64 -32.24
N SER A 192 8.09 -39.18 -31.54
CA SER A 192 9.15 -38.43 -30.89
C SER A 192 10.09 -37.77 -31.89
N PHE A 193 10.59 -36.58 -31.54
CA PHE A 193 11.57 -35.85 -32.32
C PHE A 193 12.73 -35.42 -31.44
N ILE A 194 13.95 -35.75 -31.86
CA ILE A 194 15.18 -35.50 -31.11
C ILE A 194 16.12 -34.70 -32.01
N VAL A 195 16.73 -33.65 -31.47
CA VAL A 195 17.76 -32.85 -32.15
C VAL A 195 19.07 -32.97 -31.36
N ASP A 196 20.05 -33.63 -31.95
CA ASP A 196 21.38 -33.86 -31.42
C ASP A 196 22.38 -32.85 -32.03
N GLY A 197 22.33 -31.60 -31.53
CA GLY A 197 23.30 -30.55 -31.86
C GLY A 197 23.11 -29.83 -33.19
N GLY A 198 23.85 -28.73 -33.39
CA GLY A 198 23.84 -27.90 -34.61
C GLY A 198 22.93 -26.69 -34.54
N ASN A 199 22.99 -25.84 -35.56
CA ASN A 199 22.07 -24.70 -35.72
C ASN A 199 20.91 -25.13 -36.62
N LEU A 200 19.69 -25.07 -36.13
CA LEU A 200 18.50 -25.54 -36.83
C LEU A 200 17.43 -24.44 -36.88
N ASP A 201 17.02 -24.03 -38.08
CA ASP A 201 15.91 -23.08 -38.26
C ASP A 201 14.68 -23.84 -38.79
N ILE A 202 13.56 -23.77 -38.06
CA ILE A 202 12.31 -24.51 -38.30
C ILE A 202 11.15 -23.52 -38.31
N ASP A 203 10.19 -23.71 -39.22
CA ASP A 203 8.99 -22.88 -39.23
C ASP A 203 8.02 -23.29 -38.10
N LYS A 204 7.65 -24.56 -38.00
CA LYS A 204 6.74 -25.04 -36.95
C LYS A 204 6.99 -26.49 -36.62
N ILE A 205 6.86 -26.85 -35.35
CA ILE A 205 6.84 -28.24 -34.90
C ILE A 205 5.45 -28.52 -34.32
N SER A 206 4.75 -29.52 -34.82
CA SER A 206 3.49 -29.97 -34.22
C SER A 206 3.41 -31.48 -34.24
N LEU A 207 3.84 -32.07 -33.12
CA LEU A 207 4.00 -33.50 -32.94
C LEU A 207 3.09 -34.03 -31.82
N GLY A 208 2.58 -35.24 -32.02
CA GLY A 208 1.89 -36.01 -30.98
C GLY A 208 2.83 -36.66 -29.96
N GLY A 209 4.13 -36.74 -30.28
CA GLY A 209 5.17 -37.32 -29.42
C GLY A 209 6.05 -36.27 -28.73
N PRO A 210 7.03 -36.70 -27.93
CA PRO A 210 7.94 -35.80 -27.19
C PRO A 210 8.95 -35.13 -28.13
N VAL A 211 9.32 -33.88 -27.83
CA VAL A 211 10.39 -33.14 -28.51
C VAL A 211 11.58 -32.98 -27.58
N ILE A 212 12.78 -33.37 -28.02
CA ILE A 212 13.98 -33.35 -27.18
C ILE A 212 15.10 -32.62 -27.94
N LEU A 213 15.67 -31.57 -27.35
CA LEU A 213 16.83 -30.86 -27.89
C LEU A 213 18.05 -31.20 -27.01
N ASN A 214 19.01 -31.94 -27.54
CA ASN A 214 20.21 -32.43 -26.84
C ASN A 214 21.45 -31.52 -27.05
N GLY A 215 21.29 -30.34 -27.65
CA GLY A 215 22.36 -29.35 -27.84
C GLY A 215 22.12 -28.49 -29.07
N GLY A 216 23.00 -27.50 -29.29
CA GLY A 216 22.93 -26.62 -30.47
C GLY A 216 21.94 -25.46 -30.32
N ILE A 217 21.72 -24.71 -31.41
CA ILE A 217 20.79 -23.57 -31.45
C ILE A 217 19.61 -23.95 -32.34
N VAL A 218 18.40 -23.98 -31.79
CA VAL A 218 17.18 -24.26 -32.54
C VAL A 218 16.31 -23.01 -32.55
N ASN A 219 15.98 -22.53 -33.74
CA ASN A 219 15.02 -21.46 -33.97
C ASN A 219 13.71 -22.08 -34.47
N VAL A 220 12.60 -21.80 -33.80
CA VAL A 220 11.24 -22.20 -34.18
C VAL A 220 10.40 -20.95 -34.35
N ARG A 221 10.20 -20.54 -35.61
CA ARG A 221 9.53 -19.26 -35.96
C ARG A 221 8.05 -19.24 -35.59
N GLY A 222 7.43 -20.42 -35.58
CA GLY A 222 6.04 -20.68 -35.22
C GLY A 222 5.93 -21.47 -33.92
N ALA A 223 4.80 -22.16 -33.74
CA ALA A 223 4.56 -22.92 -32.52
C ALA A 223 5.42 -24.19 -32.45
N LEU A 224 5.98 -24.45 -31.27
CA LEU A 224 6.57 -25.71 -30.86
C LEU A 224 5.51 -26.50 -30.08
N GLN A 225 5.00 -27.58 -30.66
CA GLN A 225 4.01 -28.45 -30.02
C GLN A 225 4.50 -29.89 -29.96
N GLY A 226 4.35 -30.50 -28.78
CA GLY A 226 4.73 -31.88 -28.49
C GLY A 226 3.95 -32.42 -27.28
N SER A 227 3.92 -33.75 -27.11
CA SER A 227 3.39 -34.34 -25.86
C SER A 227 4.20 -33.94 -24.62
N SER A 228 5.50 -33.70 -24.79
CA SER A 228 6.40 -33.06 -23.84
C SER A 228 7.52 -32.37 -24.62
N VAL A 229 8.21 -31.42 -23.99
CA VAL A 229 9.38 -30.75 -24.58
C VAL A 229 10.51 -30.77 -23.57
N THR A 230 11.68 -31.25 -23.96
CA THR A 230 12.88 -31.29 -23.13
C THR A 230 14.02 -30.57 -23.82
N ILE A 231 14.52 -29.50 -23.22
CA ILE A 231 15.69 -28.75 -23.65
C ILE A 231 16.83 -29.15 -22.72
N LYS A 232 17.82 -29.89 -23.21
CA LYS A 232 18.98 -30.30 -22.41
C LYS A 232 19.97 -29.15 -22.22
N GLU A 233 20.89 -29.36 -21.29
CA GLU A 233 22.02 -28.48 -21.07
C GLU A 233 22.81 -28.26 -22.37
N GLY A 234 23.26 -27.03 -22.61
CA GLY A 234 23.96 -26.65 -23.84
C GLY A 234 23.08 -26.46 -25.08
N ALA A 235 21.77 -26.73 -25.00
CA ALA A 235 20.83 -26.38 -26.06
C ALA A 235 20.28 -24.95 -25.88
N VAL A 236 20.09 -24.24 -26.99
CA VAL A 236 19.48 -22.91 -27.05
C VAL A 236 18.24 -22.99 -27.94
N LEU A 237 17.07 -22.58 -27.44
CA LEU A 237 15.84 -22.49 -28.20
C LEU A 237 15.41 -21.02 -28.33
N TYR A 238 15.26 -20.55 -29.56
CA TYR A 238 14.49 -19.34 -29.87
C TYR A 238 13.15 -19.78 -30.43
N GLY A 239 12.06 -19.55 -29.70
CA GLY A 239 10.72 -19.99 -30.09
C GLY A 239 9.74 -18.83 -30.24
N ASN A 240 8.64 -19.07 -30.95
CA ASN A 240 7.45 -18.23 -30.81
C ASN A 240 6.63 -18.69 -29.61
N SER A 241 5.79 -19.72 -29.76
CA SER A 241 4.94 -20.24 -28.69
C SER A 241 5.28 -21.70 -28.40
N ILE A 242 5.21 -22.13 -27.14
CA ILE A 242 5.42 -23.54 -26.74
C ILE A 242 4.11 -24.09 -26.19
N TYR A 243 3.59 -25.15 -26.78
CA TYR A 243 2.37 -25.82 -26.32
C TYR A 243 2.64 -27.31 -26.08
N THR A 244 2.51 -27.75 -24.84
CA THR A 244 2.66 -29.18 -24.52
C THR A 244 1.53 -29.65 -23.60
N SER A 245 1.06 -30.88 -23.79
CA SER A 245 0.09 -31.47 -22.86
C SER A 245 0.75 -32.04 -21.61
N GLY A 246 2.02 -32.45 -21.70
CA GLY A 246 2.84 -32.99 -20.61
C GLY A 246 3.86 -31.99 -20.09
N ALA A 247 5.05 -32.50 -19.74
CA ALA A 247 6.09 -31.69 -19.10
C ALA A 247 6.89 -30.86 -20.12
N LEU A 248 7.22 -29.62 -19.73
CA LEU A 248 8.25 -28.80 -20.33
C LEU A 248 9.46 -28.75 -19.38
N GLU A 249 10.58 -29.34 -19.79
CA GLU A 249 11.81 -29.40 -19.02
C GLU A 249 12.91 -28.57 -19.70
N ILE A 250 13.45 -27.58 -19.01
CA ILE A 250 14.43 -26.64 -19.57
C ILE A 250 15.69 -26.67 -18.73
N ASN A 251 16.73 -27.34 -19.23
CA ASN A 251 18.08 -27.35 -18.67
C ASN A 251 19.05 -26.45 -19.47
N GLY A 252 18.68 -26.09 -20.70
CA GLY A 252 19.42 -25.16 -21.56
C GLY A 252 18.90 -23.72 -21.47
N SER A 253 19.08 -22.94 -22.54
CA SER A 253 18.57 -21.57 -22.66
C SER A 253 17.36 -21.52 -23.58
N VAL A 254 16.29 -20.84 -23.17
CA VAL A 254 15.06 -20.70 -23.96
C VAL A 254 14.63 -19.24 -23.97
N THR A 255 14.39 -18.71 -25.16
CA THR A 255 13.76 -17.39 -25.36
C THR A 255 12.53 -17.58 -26.23
N VAL A 256 11.37 -17.12 -25.76
CA VAL A 256 10.10 -17.25 -26.47
C VAL A 256 9.41 -15.89 -26.63
N THR A 257 8.85 -15.64 -27.82
CA THR A 257 8.13 -14.40 -28.13
C THR A 257 6.60 -14.52 -28.06
N GLY A 258 6.13 -15.67 -27.59
CA GLY A 258 4.73 -16.06 -27.57
C GLY A 258 4.42 -16.91 -26.36
N MET A 259 3.16 -17.34 -26.27
CA MET A 259 2.63 -18.01 -25.10
C MET A 259 3.35 -19.33 -24.83
N THR A 260 3.66 -19.60 -23.57
CA THR A 260 4.08 -20.92 -23.11
C THR A 260 2.94 -21.55 -22.32
N ASN A 261 2.49 -22.74 -22.74
CA ASN A 261 1.47 -23.51 -22.04
C ASN A 261 1.89 -24.98 -21.96
N ALA A 262 2.04 -25.51 -20.75
CA ALA A 262 2.46 -26.88 -20.52
C ALA A 262 1.73 -27.53 -19.34
N GLY A 263 1.64 -28.86 -19.31
CA GLY A 263 1.07 -29.60 -18.19
C GLY A 263 1.82 -29.36 -16.88
N SER A 264 3.16 -29.39 -16.92
CA SER A 264 4.04 -28.96 -15.82
C SER A 264 5.31 -28.33 -16.41
N ILE A 265 5.95 -27.40 -15.69
CA ILE A 265 7.13 -26.69 -16.18
C ILE A 265 8.27 -26.82 -15.16
N THR A 266 9.45 -27.25 -15.60
CA THR A 266 10.67 -27.28 -14.80
C THR A 266 11.79 -26.54 -15.53
N ILE A 267 12.36 -25.53 -14.89
CA ILE A 267 13.39 -24.66 -15.46
C ILE A 267 14.64 -24.72 -14.58
N ASN A 268 15.63 -25.50 -15.01
CA ASN A 268 16.96 -25.58 -14.42
C ASN A 268 17.96 -24.63 -15.11
N GLY A 269 17.70 -24.24 -16.36
CA GLY A 269 18.53 -23.31 -17.13
C GLY A 269 17.98 -21.88 -17.17
N THR A 270 18.10 -21.21 -18.32
CA THR A 270 17.60 -19.83 -18.51
C THR A 270 16.31 -19.85 -19.33
N PHE A 271 15.29 -19.11 -18.89
CA PHE A 271 14.05 -18.91 -19.64
C PHE A 271 13.67 -17.44 -19.69
N SER A 272 13.42 -16.92 -20.89
CA SER A 272 12.91 -15.57 -21.11
C SER A 272 11.67 -15.62 -21.98
N SER A 273 10.59 -14.94 -21.56
CA SER A 273 9.38 -14.77 -22.36
C SER A 273 8.91 -13.32 -22.34
N ASP A 274 8.51 -12.80 -23.49
CA ASP A 274 7.78 -11.53 -23.60
C ASP A 274 6.24 -11.70 -23.46
N SER A 275 5.78 -12.93 -23.22
CA SER A 275 4.37 -13.31 -23.22
C SER A 275 4.00 -14.04 -21.93
N ASN A 276 2.79 -14.61 -21.89
CA ASN A 276 2.27 -15.30 -20.73
C ASN A 276 2.80 -16.74 -20.62
N LEU A 277 2.99 -17.19 -19.39
CA LEU A 277 3.35 -18.56 -19.04
C LEU A 277 2.20 -19.20 -18.24
N TYR A 278 1.69 -20.31 -18.75
CA TYR A 278 0.59 -21.06 -18.18
C TYR A 278 1.01 -22.50 -17.89
N THR A 279 0.67 -22.99 -16.70
CA THR A 279 0.71 -24.41 -16.43
C THR A 279 -0.40 -24.84 -15.47
N GLY A 280 -1.15 -25.88 -15.83
CA GLY A 280 -2.15 -26.45 -14.93
C GLY A 280 -1.52 -27.17 -13.73
N GLY A 281 -0.25 -27.55 -13.82
CA GLY A 281 0.50 -28.29 -12.82
C GLY A 281 1.53 -27.45 -12.07
N LYS A 282 2.63 -28.09 -11.65
CA LYS A 282 3.70 -27.43 -10.91
C LYS A 282 4.64 -26.68 -11.85
N LEU A 283 4.97 -25.44 -11.48
CA LEU A 283 6.07 -24.65 -12.02
C LEU A 283 7.25 -24.72 -11.04
N THR A 284 8.38 -25.27 -11.49
CA THR A 284 9.62 -25.36 -10.71
C THR A 284 10.71 -24.53 -11.39
N ILE A 285 11.29 -23.58 -10.66
CA ILE A 285 12.31 -22.66 -11.15
C ILE A 285 13.56 -22.84 -10.30
N ASN A 286 14.57 -23.50 -10.84
CA ASN A 286 15.90 -23.66 -10.22
C ASN A 286 16.95 -22.78 -10.91
N GLY A 287 16.68 -22.30 -12.13
CA GLY A 287 17.56 -21.43 -12.90
C GLY A 287 17.11 -19.96 -12.93
N ASN A 288 17.37 -19.27 -14.04
CA ASN A 288 17.06 -17.84 -14.19
C ASN A 288 15.87 -17.64 -15.13
N VAL A 289 14.82 -16.99 -14.63
CA VAL A 289 13.55 -16.84 -15.34
C VAL A 289 13.15 -15.37 -15.41
N THR A 290 12.79 -14.91 -16.61
CA THR A 290 12.22 -13.57 -16.85
C THR A 290 10.96 -13.70 -17.70
N ILE A 291 9.84 -13.12 -17.24
CA ILE A 291 8.54 -13.20 -17.93
C ILE A 291 7.90 -11.81 -17.95
N ALA A 292 7.66 -11.27 -19.14
CA ALA A 292 6.99 -9.98 -19.27
C ALA A 292 5.47 -10.09 -19.04
N GLY A 293 4.87 -11.22 -19.42
CA GLY A 293 3.43 -11.47 -19.27
C GLY A 293 3.04 -12.10 -17.93
N LYS A 294 1.78 -12.52 -17.86
CA LYS A 294 1.19 -13.18 -16.69
C LYS A 294 1.76 -14.57 -16.51
N THR A 295 1.95 -14.97 -15.25
CA THR A 295 2.33 -16.33 -14.87
C THR A 295 1.19 -16.98 -14.11
N GLU A 296 0.63 -18.06 -14.64
CA GLU A 296 -0.40 -18.85 -13.98
C GLU A 296 0.07 -20.30 -13.80
N ALA A 297 0.02 -20.80 -12.57
CA ALA A 297 0.47 -22.15 -12.26
C ALA A 297 -0.44 -22.88 -11.26
N GLY A 298 -0.49 -24.20 -11.34
CA GLY A 298 -1.11 -25.04 -10.32
C GLY A 298 -0.39 -24.92 -8.97
N SER A 299 0.94 -24.89 -8.94
CA SER A 299 1.75 -24.53 -7.76
C SER A 299 3.12 -24.03 -8.20
N VAL A 300 3.83 -23.28 -7.36
CA VAL A 300 5.13 -22.68 -7.71
C VAL A 300 6.20 -23.04 -6.68
N SER A 301 7.39 -23.40 -7.16
CA SER A 301 8.59 -23.64 -6.36
C SER A 301 9.75 -22.91 -7.02
N ILE A 302 10.34 -21.94 -6.32
CA ILE A 302 11.43 -21.10 -6.83
C ILE A 302 12.64 -21.30 -5.93
N ASN A 303 13.74 -21.80 -6.48
CA ASN A 303 15.06 -21.91 -5.85
C ASN A 303 16.11 -21.09 -6.64
N GLY A 304 15.77 -20.64 -7.85
CA GLY A 304 16.60 -19.75 -8.67
C GLY A 304 16.10 -18.31 -8.66
N THR A 305 16.42 -17.57 -9.73
CA THR A 305 15.97 -16.18 -9.91
C THR A 305 14.69 -16.14 -10.74
N PHE A 306 13.67 -15.41 -10.29
CA PHE A 306 12.42 -15.24 -11.01
C PHE A 306 12.00 -13.76 -11.10
N ASN A 307 11.93 -13.24 -12.32
CA ASN A 307 11.49 -11.88 -12.60
C ASN A 307 10.19 -11.91 -13.42
N SER A 308 9.13 -11.28 -12.94
CA SER A 308 7.89 -11.10 -13.68
C SER A 308 7.48 -9.62 -13.72
N ASN A 309 7.14 -9.13 -14.91
CA ASN A 309 6.62 -7.78 -15.06
C ASN A 309 5.10 -7.70 -14.85
N SER A 310 4.42 -8.82 -14.57
CA SER A 310 2.97 -8.86 -14.42
C SER A 310 2.52 -9.79 -13.28
N PHE A 311 1.23 -10.10 -13.24
CA PHE A 311 0.59 -10.96 -12.25
C PHE A 311 1.19 -12.37 -12.21
N VAL A 312 1.43 -12.86 -11.00
CA VAL A 312 1.77 -14.25 -10.70
C VAL A 312 0.64 -14.84 -9.89
N TYR A 313 -0.16 -15.70 -10.51
CA TYR A 313 -1.32 -16.34 -9.90
C TYR A 313 -1.11 -17.85 -9.80
N THR A 314 -1.45 -18.41 -8.64
CA THR A 314 -1.41 -19.85 -8.44
C THR A 314 -2.68 -20.35 -7.76
N THR A 315 -3.14 -21.56 -8.10
CA THR A 315 -4.21 -22.22 -7.36
C THR A 315 -3.68 -22.92 -6.09
N GLY A 316 -2.42 -23.36 -6.13
CA GLY A 316 -1.70 -24.09 -5.11
C GLY A 316 -0.79 -23.24 -4.23
N LYS A 317 0.11 -23.91 -3.51
CA LYS A 317 1.17 -23.31 -2.69
C LYS A 317 2.26 -22.65 -3.55
N ILE A 318 2.85 -21.57 -3.02
CA ILE A 318 4.10 -20.99 -3.53
C ILE A 318 5.21 -21.24 -2.51
N THR A 319 6.37 -21.75 -2.93
CA THR A 319 7.58 -21.89 -2.10
C THR A 319 8.73 -21.16 -2.78
N ILE A 320 9.46 -20.33 -2.05
CA ILE A 320 10.52 -19.45 -2.54
C ILE A 320 11.75 -19.64 -1.65
N ASP A 321 12.87 -19.99 -2.27
CA ASP A 321 14.20 -20.16 -1.66
C ASP A 321 15.27 -19.43 -2.50
N GLY A 322 14.84 -18.57 -3.44
CA GLY A 322 15.68 -17.79 -4.35
C GLY A 322 15.12 -16.39 -4.57
N ASP A 323 15.77 -15.60 -5.41
CA ASP A 323 15.41 -14.19 -5.62
C ASP A 323 14.19 -14.03 -6.55
N VAL A 324 13.19 -13.27 -6.11
CA VAL A 324 11.93 -13.05 -6.82
C VAL A 324 11.66 -11.57 -6.95
N THR A 325 11.39 -11.10 -8.16
CA THR A 325 10.88 -9.74 -8.43
C THR A 325 9.60 -9.83 -9.24
N VAL A 326 8.51 -9.26 -8.75
CA VAL A 326 7.20 -9.22 -9.42
C VAL A 326 6.67 -7.80 -9.41
N ALA A 327 6.55 -7.18 -10.59
CA ALA A 327 6.18 -5.77 -10.69
C ALA A 327 4.73 -5.48 -10.22
N GLU A 328 3.82 -6.42 -10.46
CA GLU A 328 2.40 -6.28 -10.10
C GLU A 328 2.08 -7.07 -8.81
N LEU A 329 1.45 -8.24 -8.93
CA LEU A 329 0.83 -8.94 -7.80
C LEU A 329 1.25 -10.42 -7.75
N ILE A 330 1.49 -10.92 -6.54
CA ILE A 330 1.60 -12.36 -6.25
C ILE A 330 0.33 -12.84 -5.52
N GLN A 331 -0.30 -13.91 -6.01
CA GLN A 331 -1.48 -14.52 -5.41
C GLN A 331 -1.40 -16.05 -5.37
N SER A 332 -1.79 -16.63 -4.23
CA SER A 332 -1.93 -18.08 -4.03
C SER A 332 -3.35 -18.43 -3.59
N GLY A 333 -3.97 -19.39 -4.26
CA GLY A 333 -5.29 -19.93 -3.93
C GLY A 333 -5.28 -20.90 -2.74
N SER A 334 -4.11 -21.40 -2.31
CA SER A 334 -3.98 -22.33 -1.17
C SER A 334 -3.67 -21.64 0.15
N ASN A 335 -3.79 -20.32 0.20
CA ASN A 335 -3.48 -19.51 1.38
C ASN A 335 -2.07 -19.73 1.98
N SER A 336 -1.07 -20.11 1.16
CA SER A 336 0.29 -20.36 1.64
C SER A 336 1.35 -19.92 0.64
N ILE A 337 2.18 -18.97 1.07
CA ILE A 337 3.44 -18.59 0.42
C ILE A 337 4.53 -18.83 1.46
N ILE A 338 5.49 -19.69 1.14
CA ILE A 338 6.62 -19.98 2.04
C ILE A 338 7.88 -19.37 1.44
N VAL A 339 8.59 -18.57 2.23
CA VAL A 339 9.84 -17.92 1.82
C VAL A 339 10.97 -18.43 2.72
N GLU A 340 11.66 -19.48 2.28
CA GLU A 340 12.73 -20.15 3.01
C GLU A 340 14.08 -19.43 2.87
N GLY A 341 14.27 -18.68 1.77
CA GLY A 341 15.49 -17.94 1.43
C GLY A 341 15.28 -16.91 0.30
N GLY A 342 16.33 -16.13 -0.01
CA GLY A 342 16.31 -15.11 -1.08
C GLY A 342 15.64 -13.78 -0.73
N THR A 343 15.55 -12.89 -1.72
CA THR A 343 14.83 -11.61 -1.63
C THR A 343 13.57 -11.64 -2.48
N VAL A 344 12.42 -11.28 -1.91
CA VAL A 344 11.16 -11.16 -2.66
C VAL A 344 10.76 -9.70 -2.78
N VAL A 345 10.71 -9.14 -3.99
CA VAL A 345 10.21 -7.79 -4.27
C VAL A 345 8.88 -7.89 -5.02
N ALA A 346 7.79 -7.39 -4.45
CA ALA A 346 6.48 -7.41 -5.11
C ALA A 346 5.76 -6.05 -5.03
N GLY A 347 5.03 -5.69 -6.09
CA GLY A 347 4.14 -4.52 -6.09
C GLY A 347 2.96 -4.68 -5.12
N SER A 348 2.44 -5.89 -4.96
CA SER A 348 1.42 -6.25 -3.97
C SER A 348 1.40 -7.75 -3.70
N VAL A 349 0.85 -8.14 -2.55
CA VAL A 349 0.52 -9.54 -2.19
C VAL A 349 -0.91 -9.53 -1.65
N TYR A 350 -1.86 -10.21 -2.30
CA TYR A 350 -3.31 -10.15 -1.94
C TYR A 350 -3.63 -11.02 -0.71
N PRO A 351 -4.67 -10.68 0.09
CA PRO A 351 -4.68 -10.77 1.56
C PRO A 351 -5.09 -12.13 2.13
N SER A 352 -4.82 -13.21 1.41
CA SER A 352 -5.09 -14.56 1.89
C SER A 352 -4.03 -15.54 1.40
N PRO A 353 -2.75 -15.27 1.69
CA PRO A 353 -1.90 -16.36 2.13
C PRO A 353 -1.14 -16.06 3.41
N THR A 354 -1.00 -17.08 4.25
CA THR A 354 -0.02 -17.06 5.33
C THR A 354 1.36 -17.03 4.66
N VAL A 355 2.09 -15.93 4.83
CA VAL A 355 3.50 -15.85 4.45
C VAL A 355 4.31 -16.35 5.64
N THR A 356 4.97 -17.49 5.49
CA THR A 356 5.84 -18.06 6.53
C THR A 356 7.26 -18.15 6.01
N GLY A 357 8.26 -17.67 6.76
CA GLY A 357 9.62 -17.67 6.24
C GLY A 357 10.63 -16.96 7.13
N SER A 358 11.91 -17.31 6.93
CA SER A 358 13.06 -16.68 7.59
C SER A 358 13.72 -15.59 6.72
N ALA A 359 13.21 -15.34 5.51
CA ALA A 359 13.81 -14.43 4.53
C ALA A 359 13.11 -13.07 4.42
N VAL A 360 13.78 -12.11 3.77
CA VAL A 360 13.33 -10.72 3.61
C VAL A 360 12.32 -10.60 2.47
N VAL A 361 11.12 -10.10 2.76
CA VAL A 361 10.07 -9.82 1.76
C VAL A 361 9.88 -8.30 1.67
N VAL A 362 10.27 -7.71 0.55
CA VAL A 362 10.12 -6.29 0.24
C VAL A 362 8.82 -6.07 -0.53
N ILE A 363 7.88 -5.31 0.03
CA ILE A 363 6.65 -4.91 -0.68
C ILE A 363 6.70 -3.40 -0.88
N ASN A 364 6.66 -2.94 -2.14
CA ASN A 364 6.71 -1.50 -2.49
C ASN A 364 7.84 -0.71 -1.79
N GLY A 365 9.04 -1.28 -1.71
CA GLY A 365 10.21 -0.60 -1.13
C GLY A 365 10.20 -0.45 0.39
N LYS A 366 9.33 -1.18 1.10
CA LYS A 366 9.40 -1.35 2.56
C LYS A 366 9.80 -2.80 2.85
N ASP A 367 10.97 -2.98 3.46
CA ASP A 367 11.45 -4.29 3.94
C ASP A 367 10.48 -4.81 4.99
N ILE A 368 9.95 -6.02 4.80
CA ILE A 368 9.15 -6.71 5.80
C ILE A 368 9.84 -8.03 6.10
N VAL A 369 10.22 -8.23 7.36
CA VAL A 369 10.48 -9.56 7.91
C VAL A 369 9.60 -9.75 9.15
N GLU A 370 9.10 -10.97 9.26
CA GLU A 370 8.51 -11.64 10.41
C GLU A 370 6.99 -11.60 10.64
N SER A 371 6.51 -12.79 11.00
CA SER A 371 5.18 -13.14 11.50
C SER A 371 4.78 -12.34 12.74
N GLY A 372 3.50 -11.99 12.86
CA GLY A 372 2.95 -11.35 14.06
C GLY A 372 2.22 -10.02 13.81
N TRP A 373 2.11 -9.59 12.55
CA TRP A 373 1.42 -8.35 12.17
C TRP A 373 -0.01 -8.36 12.72
N LYS A 374 -0.31 -7.36 13.56
CA LYS A 374 -1.67 -7.05 13.96
C LYS A 374 -2.33 -6.31 12.80
N TYR A 375 -3.61 -6.54 12.55
CA TYR A 375 -4.35 -5.77 11.55
C TYR A 375 -5.40 -4.88 12.22
N ILE A 376 -5.59 -3.69 11.66
CA ILE A 376 -6.76 -2.85 11.97
C ILE A 376 -7.87 -3.24 11.02
N GLU A 377 -9.01 -3.66 11.57
CA GLU A 377 -10.27 -3.76 10.85
C GLU A 377 -11.08 -2.49 11.13
N ILE A 378 -11.30 -1.71 10.07
CA ILE A 378 -12.11 -0.49 10.14
C ILE A 378 -13.54 -0.88 9.79
N ILE A 379 -14.44 -0.79 10.77
CA ILE A 379 -15.87 -1.04 10.57
C ILE A 379 -16.57 0.32 10.56
N PRO A 380 -17.15 0.75 9.43
CA PRO A 380 -17.98 1.95 9.40
C PRO A 380 -19.23 1.72 10.25
N GLY A 381 -19.44 2.53 11.29
CA GLY A 381 -20.59 2.41 12.19
C GLY A 381 -21.89 3.07 11.68
N PHE A 382 -21.95 3.49 10.42
CA PHE A 382 -23.07 4.26 9.86
C PHE A 382 -23.66 3.60 8.61
N ASP A 383 -24.99 3.68 8.50
CA ASP A 383 -25.75 3.15 7.36
C ASP A 383 -25.48 4.02 6.12
N THR A 384 -24.94 3.42 5.07
CA THR A 384 -24.81 4.09 3.77
C THR A 384 -26.02 3.69 2.95
N ASP A 385 -26.89 4.66 2.62
CA ASP A 385 -28.12 4.49 1.84
C ASP A 385 -27.90 3.98 0.40
N GLY A 386 -27.22 2.84 0.20
CA GLY A 386 -27.15 2.07 -1.03
C GLY A 386 -26.66 2.81 -2.29
N THR A 387 -26.06 4.00 -2.17
CA THR A 387 -25.69 4.82 -3.32
C THR A 387 -24.27 4.52 -3.79
N SER A 388 -24.21 3.92 -4.99
CA SER A 388 -23.02 3.52 -5.72
C SER A 388 -21.98 4.65 -5.85
N GLY A 389 -20.72 4.37 -5.53
CA GLY A 389 -19.58 5.16 -6.01
C GLY A 389 -18.78 6.00 -5.00
N ILE A 390 -18.87 5.75 -3.70
CA ILE A 390 -18.02 6.42 -2.71
C ILE A 390 -16.63 5.77 -2.69
N ASN A 391 -15.61 6.50 -3.15
CA ASN A 391 -14.21 6.22 -2.85
C ASN A 391 -13.86 6.91 -1.53
N VAL A 392 -13.47 6.13 -0.54
CA VAL A 392 -13.11 6.60 0.80
C VAL A 392 -11.60 6.46 0.95
N THR A 393 -10.86 7.57 0.88
CA THR A 393 -9.41 7.59 1.13
C THR A 393 -9.16 7.78 2.62
N PHE A 394 -8.57 6.77 3.26
CA PHE A 394 -8.15 6.76 4.65
C PHE A 394 -6.72 7.28 4.77
N GLN A 395 -6.50 8.23 5.67
CA GLN A 395 -5.17 8.58 6.15
C GLN A 395 -5.15 8.44 7.67
N PHE A 396 -4.13 7.75 8.20
CA PHE A 396 -3.87 7.68 9.63
C PHE A 396 -2.40 7.97 9.92
N ILE A 397 -2.15 8.52 11.11
CA ILE A 397 -0.82 8.92 11.56
C ILE A 397 -0.45 8.06 12.77
N LEU A 398 0.67 7.34 12.69
CA LEU A 398 1.19 6.50 13.76
C LEU A 398 2.67 6.84 13.99
N ASN A 399 3.05 7.27 15.20
CA ASN A 399 4.43 7.63 15.55
C ASN A 399 5.07 8.63 14.55
N SER A 400 4.28 9.60 14.05
CA SER A 400 4.67 10.57 13.02
C SER A 400 4.90 10.00 11.61
N GLU A 401 4.63 8.71 11.35
CA GLU A 401 4.52 8.16 10.01
C GLU A 401 3.08 8.26 9.50
N ILE A 402 2.95 8.59 8.21
CA ILE A 402 1.66 8.73 7.52
C ILE A 402 1.41 7.46 6.71
N TYR A 403 0.19 6.94 6.81
CA TYR A 403 -0.26 5.76 6.08
C TYR A 403 -1.56 6.07 5.33
N ASP A 404 -1.54 5.86 4.01
CA ASP A 404 -2.63 6.25 3.11
C ASP A 404 -3.23 5.02 2.38
N ARG A 405 -4.56 4.88 2.34
CA ARG A 405 -5.26 3.81 1.60
C ARG A 405 -6.60 4.28 1.04
N THR A 406 -6.89 3.98 -0.23
CA THR A 406 -8.21 4.24 -0.83
C THR A 406 -9.05 2.97 -0.86
N LEU A 407 -10.28 3.03 -0.34
CA LEU A 407 -11.29 1.97 -0.45
C LEU A 407 -12.40 2.38 -1.41
N SER A 408 -12.89 1.41 -2.18
CA SER A 408 -14.02 1.59 -3.09
C SER A 408 -15.13 0.61 -2.72
N LEU A 409 -16.38 1.10 -2.70
CA LEU A 409 -17.57 0.26 -2.52
C LEU A 409 -17.59 -0.96 -3.47
N PRO A 410 -18.06 -2.15 -3.03
CA PRO A 410 -18.77 -2.43 -1.77
C PRO A 410 -17.87 -2.96 -0.64
N GLU A 411 -16.55 -2.99 -0.81
CA GLU A 411 -15.64 -3.58 0.17
C GLU A 411 -15.30 -2.56 1.27
N PHE A 412 -16.08 -2.56 2.36
CA PHE A 412 -15.83 -1.66 3.50
C PHE A 412 -14.81 -2.19 4.52
N THR A 413 -14.34 -3.43 4.38
CA THR A 413 -13.31 -3.98 5.26
C THR A 413 -11.93 -3.75 4.65
N SER A 414 -11.23 -2.71 5.11
CA SER A 414 -9.77 -2.61 4.93
C SER A 414 -9.06 -3.32 6.06
N ARG A 415 -8.00 -4.06 5.71
CA ARG A 415 -6.99 -4.55 6.65
C ARG A 415 -5.70 -3.80 6.38
N ILE A 416 -5.18 -3.16 7.42
CA ILE A 416 -3.91 -2.45 7.41
C ILE A 416 -2.98 -3.20 8.35
N ASN A 417 -1.81 -3.60 7.84
CA ASN A 417 -0.81 -4.32 8.61
C ASN A 417 -0.05 -3.34 9.52
N LEU A 418 0.01 -3.66 10.80
CA LEU A 418 0.76 -2.92 11.82
C LEU A 418 1.94 -3.75 12.34
N ASP A 419 2.98 -3.05 12.76
CA ASP A 419 4.12 -3.64 13.49
C ASP A 419 3.61 -4.61 14.58
N PRO A 420 4.11 -5.85 14.66
CA PRO A 420 3.73 -6.83 15.69
C PRO A 420 3.82 -6.30 17.14
N ASN A 421 4.77 -5.39 17.39
CA ASN A 421 5.01 -4.77 18.70
C ASN A 421 4.14 -3.53 18.97
N SER A 422 3.32 -3.11 18.00
CA SER A 422 2.41 -1.98 18.19
C SER A 422 1.32 -2.34 19.21
N ASP A 423 1.34 -1.62 20.34
CA ASP A 423 0.22 -1.55 21.26
C ASP A 423 -0.60 -0.31 20.93
N LEU A 424 -1.81 -0.53 20.39
CA LEU A 424 -2.76 0.52 20.06
C LEU A 424 -3.89 0.59 21.07
N SER A 425 -3.91 -0.28 22.10
CA SER A 425 -5.00 -0.37 23.08
C SER A 425 -5.23 0.95 23.85
N SER A 426 -4.22 1.83 23.88
CA SER A 426 -4.27 3.16 24.50
C SER A 426 -4.27 4.35 23.52
N ASN A 427 -4.18 4.13 22.20
CA ASN A 427 -3.95 5.20 21.24
C ASN A 427 -5.26 5.72 20.63
N GLN A 428 -5.41 7.05 20.56
CA GLN A 428 -6.38 7.69 19.67
C GLN A 428 -5.88 7.64 18.24
N ILE A 429 -6.70 7.13 17.33
CA ILE A 429 -6.38 7.03 15.91
C ILE A 429 -7.21 8.08 15.17
N GLU A 430 -6.52 9.07 14.60
CA GLU A 430 -7.15 10.03 13.69
C GLU A 430 -7.38 9.33 12.34
N ILE A 431 -8.63 9.34 11.88
CA ILE A 431 -9.05 8.77 10.60
C ILE A 431 -9.60 9.90 9.74
N ARG A 432 -8.90 10.23 8.65
CA ARG A 432 -9.40 11.13 7.60
C ARG A 432 -10.07 10.32 6.51
N TYR A 433 -11.25 10.72 6.05
CA TYR A 433 -11.97 10.02 5.00
C TYR A 433 -12.76 10.96 4.10
N PHE A 434 -12.89 10.62 2.81
CA PHE A 434 -13.65 11.44 1.85
C PHE A 434 -15.01 10.83 1.54
N ARG A 435 -16.08 11.62 1.60
CA ARG A 435 -17.44 11.23 1.18
C ARG A 435 -18.02 12.32 0.28
N GLY A 436 -18.32 11.97 -0.98
CA GLY A 436 -18.91 12.91 -1.94
C GLY A 436 -18.02 14.12 -2.27
N GLY A 437 -16.69 13.98 -2.18
CA GLY A 437 -15.72 15.06 -2.38
C GLY A 437 -15.42 15.92 -1.15
N THR A 438 -16.09 15.68 -0.02
CA THR A 438 -15.84 16.36 1.26
C THR A 438 -14.97 15.48 2.15
N GLU A 439 -13.90 16.04 2.72
CA GLU A 439 -13.07 15.37 3.73
C GLU A 439 -13.79 15.40 5.09
N TYR A 440 -13.70 14.30 5.83
CA TYR A 440 -14.22 14.12 7.18
C TYR A 440 -13.11 13.59 8.08
N VAL A 441 -13.07 14.02 9.34
CA VAL A 441 -12.15 13.51 10.37
C VAL A 441 -12.97 12.80 11.44
N SER A 442 -12.60 11.57 11.77
CA SER A 442 -13.16 10.80 12.89
C SER A 442 -12.05 10.36 13.83
N MET A 443 -12.32 10.39 15.13
CA MET A 443 -11.39 9.88 16.15
C MET A 443 -11.85 8.50 16.58
N GLY A 444 -11.06 7.49 16.22
CA GLY A 444 -11.30 6.10 16.60
C GLY A 444 -10.51 5.71 17.86
N THR A 445 -11.08 4.82 18.67
CA THR A 445 -10.33 4.11 19.73
C THR A 445 -10.09 2.69 19.26
N ALA A 446 -8.83 2.25 19.25
CA ALA A 446 -8.50 0.86 18.94
C ALA A 446 -8.83 -0.05 20.12
N VAL A 447 -9.75 -0.99 19.91
CA VAL A 447 -10.07 -2.04 20.87
C VAL A 447 -9.36 -3.31 20.45
N SER A 448 -8.43 -3.80 21.27
CA SER A 448 -7.77 -5.09 21.04
C SER A 448 -8.77 -6.23 21.23
N VAL A 449 -8.94 -7.07 20.21
CA VAL A 449 -9.77 -8.29 20.31
C VAL A 449 -8.86 -9.50 20.49
N SER A 450 -8.97 -10.16 21.64
CA SER A 450 -8.17 -11.36 21.96
C SER A 450 -8.84 -12.61 21.39
N THR A 451 -8.35 -13.11 20.24
CA THR A 451 -8.68 -14.45 19.71
C THR A 451 -7.39 -15.19 19.29
N PRO A 452 -7.43 -16.53 19.07
CA PRO A 452 -6.21 -17.37 19.02
C PRO A 452 -5.34 -17.24 17.75
N ALA A 453 -5.54 -16.22 16.91
CA ALA A 453 -4.77 -15.92 15.71
C ALA A 453 -4.55 -14.39 15.62
N PRO A 454 -3.56 -13.88 14.86
CA PRO A 454 -2.81 -12.66 15.21
C PRO A 454 -3.75 -11.52 15.58
N GLY A 455 -3.61 -11.04 16.82
CA GLY A 455 -4.57 -10.13 17.45
C GLY A 455 -4.89 -8.95 16.53
N TYR A 456 -6.17 -8.63 16.40
CA TYR A 456 -6.62 -7.51 15.60
C TYR A 456 -7.22 -6.42 16.47
N TYR A 457 -7.10 -5.19 16.00
CA TYR A 457 -7.78 -4.06 16.62
C TYR A 457 -9.02 -3.75 15.80
N VAL A 458 -10.17 -3.71 16.47
CA VAL A 458 -11.37 -3.09 15.89
C VAL A 458 -11.31 -1.62 16.23
N VAL A 459 -11.34 -0.78 15.21
CA VAL A 459 -11.52 0.66 15.39
C VAL A 459 -12.96 0.97 15.00
N ASN A 460 -13.79 1.13 16.01
CA ASN A 460 -15.16 1.59 15.80
C ASN A 460 -15.09 3.06 15.37
N MET A 461 -15.49 3.33 14.13
CA MET A 461 -15.65 4.70 13.64
C MET A 461 -17.01 5.23 14.09
N THR A 462 -17.01 6.37 14.77
CA THR A 462 -18.17 7.25 14.80
C THR A 462 -18.21 8.08 13.51
N GLU A 463 -19.40 8.57 13.14
CA GLU A 463 -19.54 9.48 11.99
C GLU A 463 -18.57 10.66 12.15
N GLY A 464 -17.68 10.81 11.15
CA GLY A 464 -16.66 11.84 11.16
C GLY A 464 -17.26 13.22 10.91
N VAL A 465 -16.47 14.23 11.22
CA VAL A 465 -16.83 15.64 11.13
C VAL A 465 -16.22 16.22 9.85
N PRO A 466 -16.98 16.90 8.98
CA PRO A 466 -16.43 17.49 7.78
C PRO A 466 -15.31 18.47 8.11
N VAL A 467 -14.18 18.40 7.40
CA VAL A 467 -12.99 19.26 7.63
C VAL A 467 -13.27 20.74 7.33
N ASN A 468 -14.34 21.03 6.58
CA ASN A 468 -14.82 22.37 6.30
C ASN A 468 -16.15 22.69 7.02
N ALA A 469 -16.49 21.97 8.10
CA ALA A 469 -17.63 22.31 8.93
C ALA A 469 -17.27 23.48 9.86
N GLN A 470 -18.02 24.59 9.72
CA GLN A 470 -17.98 25.67 10.69
C GLN A 470 -18.87 25.35 11.88
N TYR A 471 -18.33 25.54 13.08
CA TYR A 471 -19.07 25.39 14.32
C TYR A 471 -19.18 26.74 15.03
N THR A 472 -20.20 26.86 15.88
CA THR A 472 -20.52 28.10 16.59
C THR A 472 -20.41 27.91 18.10
N ILE A 473 -19.64 28.78 18.74
CA ILE A 473 -19.62 28.96 20.19
C ILE A 473 -20.55 30.12 20.52
N SER A 474 -21.65 29.81 21.21
CA SER A 474 -22.62 30.79 21.70
C SER A 474 -22.28 31.17 23.15
N PHE A 475 -22.32 32.46 23.45
CA PHE A 475 -22.04 32.99 24.78
C PHE A 475 -23.34 33.49 25.42
N ASP A 476 -23.77 32.83 26.50
CA ASP A 476 -24.85 33.29 27.35
C ASP A 476 -24.27 34.12 28.49
N SER A 477 -24.52 35.43 28.48
CA SER A 477 -23.99 36.36 29.49
C SER A 477 -24.69 36.25 30.85
N ASP A 478 -25.71 35.38 31.01
CA ASP A 478 -26.50 35.23 32.23
C ASP A 478 -27.01 36.59 32.75
N GLY A 479 -27.64 37.36 31.87
CA GLY A 479 -28.15 38.71 32.19
C GLY A 479 -27.09 39.82 32.29
N GLY A 480 -25.84 39.55 31.92
CA GLY A 480 -24.82 40.59 31.65
C GLY A 480 -24.95 41.20 30.24
N SER A 481 -24.01 42.08 29.87
CA SER A 481 -23.92 42.66 28.53
C SER A 481 -23.80 41.59 27.44
N SER A 482 -24.35 41.86 26.24
CA SER A 482 -24.32 40.90 25.14
C SER A 482 -22.90 40.58 24.66
N VAL A 483 -22.68 39.32 24.31
CA VAL A 483 -21.42 38.81 23.75
C VAL A 483 -21.73 38.11 22.43
N SER A 484 -21.04 38.48 21.36
CA SER A 484 -21.24 37.86 20.04
C SER A 484 -20.72 36.43 20.03
N SER A 485 -21.42 35.56 19.30
CA SER A 485 -20.95 34.20 19.03
C SER A 485 -19.71 34.19 18.15
N ILE A 486 -18.89 33.14 18.29
CA ILE A 486 -17.73 32.89 17.43
C ILE A 486 -18.08 31.74 16.49
N THR A 487 -17.96 31.95 15.17
CA THR A 487 -18.18 30.92 14.14
C THR A 487 -16.93 30.80 13.28
N GLN A 488 -16.32 29.62 13.25
CA GLN A 488 -15.05 29.33 12.58
C GLN A 488 -14.96 27.84 12.23
N ASP A 489 -13.97 27.47 11.40
CA ASP A 489 -13.73 26.09 10.99
C ASP A 489 -13.25 25.24 12.19
N TYR A 490 -13.64 23.96 12.20
CA TYR A 490 -13.20 22.99 13.20
C TYR A 490 -11.67 22.98 13.39
N GLY A 491 -11.22 22.88 14.65
CA GLY A 491 -9.80 22.76 15.00
C GLY A 491 -9.00 24.06 14.94
N THR A 492 -9.57 25.16 14.43
CA THR A 492 -8.91 26.48 14.43
C THR A 492 -8.80 27.07 15.84
N ALA A 493 -7.80 27.93 16.07
CA ALA A 493 -7.56 28.54 17.37
C ALA A 493 -8.65 29.57 17.74
N VAL A 494 -9.23 29.46 18.93
CA VAL A 494 -10.29 30.35 19.42
C VAL A 494 -9.69 31.36 20.40
N THR A 495 -9.99 32.63 20.18
CA THR A 495 -9.65 33.72 21.12
C THR A 495 -10.85 34.03 22.01
N ALA A 496 -10.68 34.01 23.32
CA ALA A 496 -11.76 34.33 24.25
C ALA A 496 -12.26 35.79 24.06
N PRO A 497 -13.58 36.03 24.11
CA PRO A 497 -14.12 37.37 23.98
C PRO A 497 -13.76 38.25 25.19
N ALA A 498 -13.91 39.57 25.03
CA ALA A 498 -13.81 40.49 26.16
C ALA A 498 -14.83 40.12 27.25
N ALA A 499 -14.44 40.28 28.52
CA ALA A 499 -15.31 39.97 29.65
C ALA A 499 -16.59 40.84 29.61
N PRO A 500 -17.79 40.24 29.73
CA PRO A 500 -19.03 41.01 29.81
C PRO A 500 -19.11 41.77 31.13
N THR A 501 -20.07 42.70 31.22
CA THR A 501 -20.37 43.47 32.44
C THR A 501 -21.78 43.22 32.96
N LYS A 502 -21.95 43.12 34.28
CA LYS A 502 -23.25 42.96 34.96
C LYS A 502 -23.26 43.83 36.23
N THR A 503 -24.21 44.76 36.34
CA THR A 503 -24.27 45.74 37.44
C THR A 503 -24.33 45.05 38.80
N GLY A 504 -23.40 45.42 39.70
CA GLY A 504 -23.32 44.85 41.05
C GLY A 504 -22.62 43.49 41.15
N TYR A 505 -22.02 43.00 40.05
CA TYR A 505 -21.30 41.73 40.00
C TYR A 505 -19.92 41.88 39.33
N THR A 506 -18.99 41.01 39.71
CA THR A 506 -17.68 40.83 39.07
C THR A 506 -17.68 39.57 38.23
N PHE A 507 -17.19 39.66 36.98
CA PHE A 507 -17.07 38.51 36.08
C PHE A 507 -16.02 37.52 36.59
N ALA A 508 -16.44 36.29 36.90
CA ALA A 508 -15.58 35.25 37.46
C ALA A 508 -15.00 34.31 36.39
N GLY A 509 -15.56 34.32 35.17
CA GLY A 509 -15.14 33.46 34.08
C GLY A 509 -16.32 32.85 33.32
N TRP A 510 -15.99 31.95 32.40
CA TRP A 510 -16.96 31.22 31.59
C TRP A 510 -17.03 29.76 32.06
N TYR A 511 -18.24 29.18 32.09
CA TYR A 511 -18.42 27.75 32.37
C TYR A 511 -19.36 27.09 31.33
N PRO A 512 -18.92 26.03 30.64
CA PRO A 512 -17.55 25.48 30.61
C PRO A 512 -16.49 26.52 30.15
N ALA A 513 -15.22 26.30 30.45
CA ALA A 513 -14.17 27.23 30.00
C ALA A 513 -14.16 27.35 28.46
N VAL A 514 -13.82 28.54 27.94
CA VAL A 514 -13.73 28.75 26.48
C VAL A 514 -12.65 27.82 25.92
N PRO A 515 -13.00 26.93 24.95
CA PRO A 515 -12.03 26.06 24.32
C PRO A 515 -10.89 26.82 23.66
N ALA A 516 -9.67 26.29 23.72
CA ALA A 516 -8.53 26.88 23.00
C ALA A 516 -8.63 26.69 21.48
N THR A 517 -9.36 25.67 21.03
CA THR A 517 -9.63 25.36 19.62
C THR A 517 -11.12 25.10 19.40
N MET A 518 -11.61 25.35 18.18
CA MET A 518 -13.01 25.19 17.83
C MET A 518 -13.43 23.71 17.93
N PRO A 519 -14.40 23.36 18.80
CA PRO A 519 -14.82 21.98 19.00
C PRO A 519 -15.61 21.43 17.81
N ALA A 520 -15.72 20.10 17.73
CA ALA A 520 -16.50 19.36 16.74
C ALA A 520 -18.02 19.43 16.99
N GLY A 521 -18.56 20.64 17.21
CA GLY A 521 -19.96 20.85 17.52
C GLY A 521 -20.25 22.25 18.02
N ASN A 522 -21.50 22.68 17.89
CA ASN A 522 -21.93 23.94 18.49
C ASN A 522 -22.00 23.78 20.01
N VAL A 523 -21.45 24.74 20.74
CA VAL A 523 -21.47 24.75 22.21
C VAL A 523 -22.01 26.07 22.72
N THR A 524 -22.69 26.01 23.85
CA THR A 524 -23.12 27.20 24.59
C THR A 524 -22.38 27.25 25.91
N ILE A 525 -21.82 28.42 26.22
CA ILE A 525 -21.03 28.65 27.41
C ILE A 525 -21.63 29.81 28.18
N VAL A 526 -21.70 29.68 29.52
CA VAL A 526 -22.44 30.60 30.38
C VAL A 526 -21.50 31.40 31.28
N ALA A 527 -21.72 32.70 31.39
CA ALA A 527 -20.95 33.58 32.25
C ALA A 527 -21.18 33.25 33.73
N GLN A 528 -20.10 33.26 34.51
CA GLN A 528 -20.13 33.09 35.96
C GLN A 528 -19.87 34.43 36.64
N TRP A 529 -20.62 34.71 37.70
CA TRP A 529 -20.63 36.01 38.37
C TRP A 529 -20.41 35.87 39.87
N THR A 530 -19.60 36.76 40.45
CA THR A 530 -19.49 36.94 41.91
C THR A 530 -20.18 38.23 42.30
N VAL A 531 -21.10 38.18 43.28
CA VAL A 531 -21.80 39.39 43.77
C VAL A 531 -20.81 40.32 44.47
N ASN A 532 -20.91 41.62 44.20
CA ASN A 532 -20.06 42.62 44.85
C ASN A 532 -20.68 43.08 46.17
N GLN A 533 -19.82 43.50 47.10
CA GLN A 533 -20.23 44.18 48.33
C GLN A 533 -20.02 45.68 48.21
N TYR A 534 -20.95 46.43 48.77
CA TYR A 534 -20.90 47.88 48.84
C TYR A 534 -21.04 48.32 50.29
N THR A 535 -20.76 49.59 50.58
CA THR A 535 -20.80 50.14 51.93
C THR A 535 -21.57 51.47 51.97
N ILE A 536 -22.52 51.57 52.91
CA ILE A 536 -23.17 52.82 53.28
C ILE A 536 -22.53 53.33 54.56
N THR A 537 -21.94 54.51 54.47
CA THR A 537 -21.29 55.21 55.60
C THR A 537 -22.22 56.29 56.13
N PHE A 538 -22.34 56.36 57.45
CA PHE A 538 -23.19 57.33 58.13
C PHE A 538 -22.32 58.40 58.79
N ASP A 539 -22.40 59.64 58.31
CA ASP A 539 -21.80 60.79 58.97
C ASP A 539 -22.82 61.42 59.93
N SER A 540 -22.57 61.29 61.23
CA SER A 540 -23.47 61.81 62.26
C SER A 540 -23.44 63.34 62.40
N ALA A 541 -22.58 64.05 61.64
CA ALA A 541 -22.44 65.50 61.64
C ALA A 541 -22.25 66.12 63.03
N GLY A 542 -21.55 65.42 63.93
CA GLY A 542 -21.30 65.82 65.31
C GLY A 542 -22.13 65.09 66.37
N GLY A 543 -23.14 64.29 65.97
CA GLY A 543 -23.86 63.38 66.85
C GLY A 543 -23.10 62.09 67.18
N SER A 544 -23.73 61.18 67.93
CA SER A 544 -23.16 59.87 68.25
C SER A 544 -22.84 59.05 67.00
N ALA A 545 -21.77 58.26 67.04
CA ALA A 545 -21.33 57.44 65.91
C ALA A 545 -22.37 56.39 65.50
N VAL A 546 -22.54 56.19 64.20
CA VAL A 546 -23.40 55.18 63.60
C VAL A 546 -22.51 54.21 62.80
N THR A 547 -22.73 52.90 62.97
CA THR A 547 -21.90 51.89 62.29
C THR A 547 -22.29 51.82 60.82
N ALA A 548 -21.29 51.76 59.93
CA ALA A 548 -21.50 51.57 58.51
C ALA A 548 -22.14 50.20 58.20
N ILE A 549 -22.93 50.13 57.15
CA ILE A 549 -23.53 48.88 56.66
C ILE A 549 -22.74 48.42 55.44
N THR A 550 -22.20 47.20 55.48
CA THR A 550 -21.52 46.56 54.35
C THR A 550 -22.17 45.22 54.07
N GLN A 551 -22.68 45.02 52.85
CA GLN A 551 -23.39 43.81 52.45
C GLN A 551 -23.41 43.63 50.93
N ASP A 552 -23.85 42.46 50.47
CA ASP A 552 -23.95 42.11 49.06
C ASP A 552 -24.97 43.00 48.33
N TYR A 553 -24.68 43.33 47.07
CA TYR A 553 -25.58 44.07 46.19
C TYR A 553 -26.99 43.47 46.15
N GLY A 554 -28.01 44.34 46.20
CA GLY A 554 -29.42 43.96 46.10
C GLY A 554 -30.03 43.36 47.38
N THR A 555 -29.24 43.12 48.43
CA THR A 555 -29.78 42.67 49.73
C THR A 555 -30.53 43.79 50.44
N ALA A 556 -31.56 43.44 51.23
CA ALA A 556 -32.38 44.43 51.94
C ALA A 556 -31.58 45.15 53.03
N ILE A 557 -31.83 46.45 53.21
CA ILE A 557 -31.18 47.27 54.24
C ILE A 557 -32.10 47.39 55.44
N THR A 558 -31.57 47.17 56.64
CA THR A 558 -32.27 47.54 57.89
C THR A 558 -31.73 48.90 58.37
N PRO A 559 -32.59 49.92 58.54
CA PRO A 559 -32.14 51.23 59.04
C PRO A 559 -31.42 51.11 60.40
N PRO A 560 -30.31 51.84 60.62
CA PRO A 560 -29.67 51.89 61.92
C PRO A 560 -30.55 52.65 62.93
N ALA A 561 -30.23 52.52 64.22
CA ALA A 561 -30.83 53.38 65.23
C ALA A 561 -30.42 54.84 65.00
N ASP A 562 -31.36 55.78 65.25
CA ASP A 562 -31.12 57.20 65.07
C ASP A 562 -29.97 57.69 65.97
N PRO A 563 -29.04 58.51 65.45
CA PRO A 563 -27.99 59.10 66.26
C PRO A 563 -28.58 60.06 67.29
N THR A 564 -27.81 60.35 68.34
CA THR A 564 -28.18 61.31 69.38
C THR A 564 -27.17 62.46 69.45
N TRP A 565 -27.65 63.67 69.66
CA TRP A 565 -26.81 64.85 69.89
C TRP A 565 -27.47 65.76 70.92
N VAL A 566 -26.81 65.92 72.08
CA VAL A 566 -27.31 66.76 73.18
C VAL A 566 -27.60 68.18 72.70
N GLY A 567 -28.77 68.71 73.07
CA GLY A 567 -29.25 70.03 72.64
C GLY A 567 -29.80 70.08 71.22
N HIS A 568 -29.91 68.94 70.52
CA HIS A 568 -30.40 68.87 69.14
C HIS A 568 -31.49 67.78 69.00
N TYR A 569 -32.27 67.90 67.93
CA TYR A 569 -33.28 66.94 67.50
C TYR A 569 -32.90 66.39 66.13
N PHE A 570 -32.88 65.05 66.01
CA PHE A 570 -32.59 64.38 64.75
C PHE A 570 -33.81 64.49 63.84
N VAL A 571 -33.68 65.20 62.73
CA VAL A 571 -34.76 65.36 61.76
C VAL A 571 -34.82 64.15 60.83
N GLY A 572 -33.65 63.59 60.51
CA GLY A 572 -33.48 62.51 59.57
C GLY A 572 -32.12 62.60 58.90
N TRP A 573 -31.92 61.76 57.90
CA TRP A 573 -30.76 61.78 57.04
C TRP A 573 -30.97 62.73 55.85
N ASP A 574 -29.90 63.31 55.32
CA ASP A 574 -29.94 64.22 54.16
C ASP A 574 -30.36 63.52 52.87
N THR A 575 -30.08 62.22 52.77
CA THR A 575 -30.45 61.33 51.68
C THR A 575 -31.28 60.17 52.24
N GLU A 576 -32.38 59.84 51.56
CA GLU A 576 -33.22 58.69 51.93
C GLU A 576 -32.42 57.38 51.82
N LEU A 577 -32.52 56.53 52.84
CA LEU A 577 -31.85 55.23 52.83
C LEU A 577 -32.48 54.32 51.77
N PRO A 578 -31.68 53.72 50.88
CA PRO A 578 -32.22 52.81 49.89
C PRO A 578 -32.75 51.53 50.55
N MET A 579 -33.85 50.98 50.02
CA MET A 579 -34.45 49.75 50.53
C MET A 579 -33.56 48.51 50.33
N THR A 580 -32.71 48.53 49.30
CA THR A 580 -31.74 47.47 48.99
C THR A 580 -30.36 48.06 48.71
N MET A 581 -29.32 47.23 48.87
CA MET A 581 -27.94 47.67 48.71
C MET A 581 -27.67 48.13 47.27
N PRO A 582 -27.30 49.40 47.04
CA PRO A 582 -27.03 49.93 45.71
C PRO A 582 -25.71 49.39 45.15
N ALA A 583 -25.48 49.61 43.85
CA ALA A 583 -24.26 49.16 43.16
C ALA A 583 -23.08 50.13 43.33
N GLU A 584 -23.04 50.88 44.42
CA GLU A 584 -21.98 51.84 44.74
C GLU A 584 -21.90 52.12 46.24
N ASN A 585 -20.75 52.62 46.68
CA ASN A 585 -20.60 53.10 48.05
C ASN A 585 -21.21 54.50 48.17
N MET A 586 -21.87 54.78 49.28
CA MET A 586 -22.43 56.11 49.55
C MET A 586 -22.18 56.56 50.98
N THR A 587 -22.20 57.87 51.18
CA THR A 587 -22.15 58.50 52.51
C THR A 587 -23.39 59.35 52.67
N ILE A 588 -24.05 59.19 53.81
CA ILE A 588 -25.29 59.90 54.14
C ILE A 588 -25.06 60.65 55.46
N THR A 589 -25.53 61.90 55.53
CA THR A 589 -25.21 62.85 56.62
C THR A 589 -26.45 63.18 57.44
N ALA A 590 -26.31 63.23 58.77
CA ALA A 590 -27.41 63.53 59.67
C ALA A 590 -27.84 65.01 59.59
N VAL A 591 -29.16 65.26 59.56
CA VAL A 591 -29.76 66.60 59.59
C VAL A 591 -30.36 66.87 60.96
N TRP A 592 -30.01 68.02 61.53
CA TRP A 592 -30.33 68.38 62.91
C TRP A 592 -31.10 69.70 63.00
N LYS A 593 -31.96 69.82 64.01
CA LYS A 593 -32.47 71.11 64.51
C LYS A 593 -31.98 71.34 65.93
N THR A 594 -31.64 72.57 66.27
CA THR A 594 -31.22 72.93 67.64
C THR A 594 -32.44 73.08 68.53
N LYS A 595 -32.45 72.39 69.68
CA LYS A 595 -33.54 72.49 70.66
C LYS A 595 -33.46 73.81 71.43
N VAL A 596 -34.60 74.47 71.58
CA VAL A 596 -34.75 75.72 72.34
C VAL A 596 -35.86 75.56 73.36
N ASP A 597 -35.61 76.05 74.58
CA ASP A 597 -36.61 76.01 75.64
C ASP A 597 -37.82 76.90 75.28
N ILE A 598 -39.02 76.43 75.64
CA ILE A 598 -40.24 77.23 75.51
C ILE A 598 -40.16 78.40 76.49
N PRO A 599 -40.31 79.66 76.04
CA PRO A 599 -40.22 80.81 76.93
C PRO A 599 -41.35 80.81 77.96
N VAL A 600 -41.05 81.34 79.15
CA VAL A 600 -42.00 81.46 80.26
C VAL A 600 -42.32 82.92 80.57
N ALA A 601 -43.54 83.17 81.07
CA ALA A 601 -43.98 84.49 81.48
C ALA A 601 -43.19 85.01 82.69
N VAL A 602 -42.88 86.30 82.69
CA VAL A 602 -42.25 87.01 83.81
C VAL A 602 -43.28 87.19 84.93
N SER A 603 -43.04 86.58 86.08
CA SER A 603 -43.92 86.70 87.24
C SER A 603 -43.66 87.99 88.04
N GLY A 604 -44.70 88.52 88.68
CA GLY A 604 -44.55 89.62 89.66
C GLY A 604 -44.44 91.02 89.05
N LEU A 605 -44.88 91.19 87.80
CA LEU A 605 -44.98 92.48 87.15
C LEU A 605 -46.03 93.37 87.84
N VAL A 606 -45.65 94.62 88.15
CA VAL A 606 -46.51 95.60 88.83
C VAL A 606 -46.63 96.85 87.97
N TYR A 607 -47.87 97.27 87.68
CA TYR A 607 -48.13 98.47 86.86
C TYR A 607 -47.48 99.72 87.47
N ASN A 608 -46.65 100.38 86.68
CA ASN A 608 -45.90 101.59 87.09
C ASN A 608 -45.96 102.71 86.03
N GLY A 609 -46.86 102.59 85.04
CA GLY A 609 -47.03 103.56 83.96
C GLY A 609 -45.96 103.50 82.85
N LEU A 610 -45.00 102.57 82.90
CA LEU A 610 -44.01 102.33 81.85
C LEU A 610 -44.29 101.03 81.09
N GLN A 611 -43.71 100.87 79.89
CA GLN A 611 -43.76 99.62 79.13
C GLN A 611 -43.03 98.51 79.91
N GLN A 612 -43.68 97.37 80.06
CA GLN A 612 -43.13 96.17 80.69
C GLN A 612 -42.99 95.04 79.67
N THR A 613 -42.01 94.16 79.88
CA THR A 613 -41.78 92.96 79.07
C THR A 613 -42.25 91.74 79.83
N GLY A 614 -43.30 91.11 79.33
CA GLY A 614 -43.93 89.94 79.92
C GLY A 614 -43.30 88.62 79.55
N VAL A 615 -42.65 88.54 78.40
CA VAL A 615 -41.90 87.37 77.96
C VAL A 615 -40.56 87.83 77.40
N VAL A 616 -39.48 87.26 77.92
CA VAL A 616 -38.11 87.65 77.58
C VAL A 616 -37.68 86.99 76.27
N ALA A 617 -37.06 87.76 75.38
CA ALA A 617 -36.50 87.25 74.14
C ALA A 617 -35.25 86.41 74.40
N ALA A 618 -35.08 85.34 73.61
CA ALA A 618 -33.89 84.51 73.61
C ALA A 618 -33.49 84.15 72.16
N THR A 619 -32.39 83.41 72.01
CA THR A 619 -31.93 82.93 70.71
C THR A 619 -32.81 81.80 70.20
N GLY A 620 -33.10 81.78 68.90
CA GLY A 620 -33.81 80.67 68.24
C GLY A 620 -35.28 80.95 67.88
N TYR A 621 -35.87 82.06 68.33
CA TYR A 621 -37.24 82.47 67.98
C TYR A 621 -37.43 83.99 68.00
N THR A 622 -38.53 84.45 67.41
CA THR A 622 -39.04 85.83 67.53
C THR A 622 -40.22 85.88 68.50
N LEU A 623 -40.44 87.04 69.11
CA LEU A 623 -41.60 87.30 69.97
C LEU A 623 -42.43 88.46 69.44
N THR A 624 -43.75 88.31 69.51
CA THR A 624 -44.73 89.40 69.31
C THR A 624 -45.69 89.44 70.49
N GLY A 625 -46.23 90.63 70.82
CA GLY A 625 -47.15 90.77 71.97
C GLY A 625 -46.51 90.58 73.35
N ASN A 626 -45.19 90.57 73.43
CA ASN A 626 -44.44 90.32 74.68
C ASN A 626 -44.21 91.56 75.54
N THR A 627 -44.79 92.71 75.17
CA THR A 627 -44.72 93.94 75.96
C THR A 627 -46.08 94.63 76.07
N GLY A 628 -46.26 95.42 77.14
CA GLY A 628 -47.52 96.09 77.45
C GLY A 628 -47.29 97.29 78.36
N THR A 629 -48.13 98.31 78.25
CA THR A 629 -48.00 99.60 78.98
C THR A 629 -49.15 99.86 79.94
N VAL A 630 -50.17 98.99 80.00
CA VAL A 630 -51.37 99.12 80.84
C VAL A 630 -51.55 97.83 81.65
N ALA A 631 -52.23 97.87 82.80
CA ALA A 631 -52.58 96.66 83.53
C ALA A 631 -53.63 95.85 82.75
N GLY A 632 -53.41 94.55 82.56
CA GLY A 632 -54.31 93.66 81.83
C GLY A 632 -53.72 92.27 81.64
N SER A 633 -54.48 91.39 80.97
CA SER A 633 -53.99 90.08 80.54
C SER A 633 -53.46 90.20 79.11
N TYR A 634 -52.22 89.80 78.91
CA TYR A 634 -51.57 89.82 77.60
C TYR A 634 -51.22 88.41 77.16
N SER A 635 -50.86 88.28 75.89
CA SER A 635 -50.37 87.04 75.33
C SER A 635 -49.23 87.34 74.36
N ALA A 636 -48.10 86.67 74.57
CA ALA A 636 -46.98 86.70 73.64
C ALA A 636 -47.05 85.48 72.71
N THR A 637 -46.71 85.66 71.44
CA THR A 637 -46.53 84.55 70.49
C THR A 637 -45.05 84.41 70.18
N ALA A 638 -44.50 83.21 70.41
CA ALA A 638 -43.14 82.83 70.07
C ALA A 638 -43.12 81.98 68.80
N THR A 639 -42.37 82.43 67.80
CA THR A 639 -42.25 81.79 66.47
C THR A 639 -40.78 81.44 66.20
N LEU A 640 -40.48 80.16 65.99
CA LEU A 640 -39.11 79.66 65.79
C LEU A 640 -38.45 80.22 64.53
N TYR A 641 -37.12 80.38 64.57
CA TYR A 641 -36.30 80.52 63.37
C TYR A 641 -36.12 79.17 62.67
N ALA A 642 -35.89 79.19 61.36
CA ALA A 642 -35.53 77.98 60.62
C ALA A 642 -34.27 77.32 61.20
N GLY A 643 -34.29 75.99 61.34
CA GLY A 643 -33.21 75.22 61.96
C GLY A 643 -33.34 75.00 63.47
N TYR A 644 -34.37 75.56 64.11
CA TYR A 644 -34.66 75.34 65.53
C TYR A 644 -35.94 74.54 65.73
N ILE A 645 -36.07 73.93 66.91
CA ILE A 645 -37.25 73.19 67.36
C ILE A 645 -37.46 73.46 68.86
N TRP A 646 -38.71 73.44 69.34
CA TRP A 646 -38.97 73.59 70.76
C TRP A 646 -38.48 72.38 71.56
N SER A 647 -38.27 72.58 72.86
CA SER A 647 -37.87 71.53 73.80
C SER A 647 -38.88 70.38 73.89
N ASP A 648 -40.13 70.61 73.48
CA ASP A 648 -41.19 69.59 73.36
C ASP A 648 -41.28 68.94 71.96
N GLU A 649 -40.27 69.15 71.11
CA GLU A 649 -40.13 68.57 69.77
C GLU A 649 -41.23 68.99 68.79
N THR A 650 -41.85 70.14 69.04
CA THR A 650 -42.80 70.76 68.11
C THR A 650 -42.20 71.96 67.40
N GLU A 651 -42.78 72.30 66.25
CA GLU A 651 -42.45 73.52 65.49
C GLU A 651 -43.60 74.53 65.50
N ILE A 652 -44.65 74.23 66.26
CA ILE A 652 -45.83 75.08 66.35
C ILE A 652 -45.51 76.28 67.23
N ASP A 653 -45.93 77.46 66.78
CA ASP A 653 -45.84 78.70 67.55
C ASP A 653 -46.43 78.53 68.94
N LYS A 654 -45.73 79.07 69.94
CA LYS A 654 -46.15 78.99 71.34
C LYS A 654 -46.82 80.27 71.75
N THR A 655 -48.00 80.14 72.36
CA THR A 655 -48.76 81.25 72.91
C THR A 655 -48.58 81.25 74.43
N ILE A 656 -47.96 82.29 74.96
CA ILE A 656 -47.60 82.42 76.37
C ILE A 656 -48.45 83.53 76.98
N PRO A 657 -49.45 83.19 77.82
CA PRO A 657 -50.21 84.20 78.57
C PRO A 657 -49.32 84.81 79.66
N TRP A 658 -49.39 86.13 79.84
CA TRP A 658 -48.58 86.86 80.83
C TRP A 658 -49.30 88.06 81.42
#